data_AF-A0A6P4J385-F1
#
_entry.id   AF-A0A6P4J385-F1
#
_cell.length_a   1.000
_cell.length_b   1.000
_cell.length_c   1.000
_cell.angle_alpha   90.00
_cell.angle_beta   90.00
_cell.angle_gamma   90.00
#
_symmetry.space_group_name_H-M   'P 1'
#
loop_
_entity.id
_entity.type
_entity.pdbx_description
1 polymer ?
#
loop_
_entity_poly.entity_id
_entity_poly.type
_entity_poly.pdbx_seq_one_letter_code
_entity_poly.pdbx_strand_id
1 'polypeptide(L)'
;MEELKLKYQEMTSDFLRNSSSRSSSEEKEEAAVGPIDSWESFNERVDGLILNEHCDSSVKKLEDRRLEILDRVRQQFREAPKNSTTTEPAQKAPIEKQLEVSGEALDELVRFGNVLVTNVRVANERRELNRRVYEATQKSRVQAKLQAESLETVARFADIKARWKELEEINEPMMLWDQIEEQKKRIAAIMGRKDEMIAACQQEVNRMNAKYEFDRERQAQDLCGLVERVDHQVETLKEAYKQHLLLLRHTIEEERQIFAASAVEKWRTFFDAMNANFEEKANLVRSREQFYARQTQQINESQEELTKSTRIRLEKECERLELELRRTRDNVLMNSEKLDYNYEVLQKRNEENAIINGQQKRRVARLQEAIGRTRRGLRGHCLTGKRNIARLSGDIYKLHANINDMEAKAHQARLNNREKFDRIWDINYRELSVLVERIYRIDRTIHDQQLAMPWLRPVPPIPNINQAKMRPNNVLQKFDMRIGRLPKNRSLSSGGRGASSKQHRPDIKDLPPDSLRLMRTLIRQLSDRGGFLIEERLLEILEPYSEEDKCLVRIDNIFAALHIRHLRDVQELTRMFLPYTYCPTCQPEGLSPRKCAKVFLKDRKPLRDQELHSDHSEEDSPRDCPNHYLVMEPALCLHAMNLFTTKMHQQMHEQERSGVSSSSRHMVTPLQITDAEIRDFWRQFAACFPPAKRKLWKTLEHGLNHYVEVLKMRVQYDAEVVFLRRQNEELRHLLQKFTVQI
;
A
#
# COMPACT_ATOMS: atom_id res chain seq x y z
N MET A 1 61.52 45.48 8.76
CA MET A 1 62.06 45.26 10.13
C MET A 1 61.62 46.35 11.12
N GLU A 2 60.57 47.12 10.83
CA GLU A 2 59.85 47.94 11.83
C GLU A 2 58.33 47.69 11.85
N GLU A 3 57.76 46.96 10.89
CA GLU A 3 56.34 46.53 10.94
C GLU A 3 56.10 45.17 11.63
N LEU A 4 57.17 44.52 12.13
CA LEU A 4 57.08 43.33 12.98
C LEU A 4 57.19 43.63 14.49
N LYS A 5 57.33 44.92 14.86
CA LYS A 5 57.34 45.37 16.27
C LYS A 5 55.98 45.86 16.79
N LEU A 6 55.00 46.07 15.93
CA LEU A 6 53.66 46.56 16.32
C LEU A 6 52.58 45.46 16.45
N LYS A 7 52.88 44.20 16.08
CA LYS A 7 51.95 43.06 16.29
C LYS A 7 52.29 42.17 17.49
N TYR A 8 53.29 42.53 18.28
CA TYR A 8 53.69 41.80 19.49
C TYR A 8 53.41 42.55 20.80
N GLN A 9 52.75 43.71 20.74
CA GLN A 9 52.44 44.55 21.91
C GLN A 9 50.95 44.57 22.32
N GLU A 10 50.06 43.87 21.60
CA GLU A 10 48.64 43.71 21.98
C GLU A 10 48.30 42.34 22.60
N MET A 11 49.27 41.42 22.73
CA MET A 11 49.06 40.10 23.37
C MET A 11 49.69 39.96 24.77
N THR A 12 50.10 41.06 25.39
CA THR A 12 50.74 41.06 26.72
C THR A 12 50.22 42.17 27.65
N SER A 13 48.90 42.35 27.73
CA SER A 13 48.30 43.23 28.76
C SER A 13 47.22 42.59 29.65
N ASP A 14 46.74 41.37 29.37
CA ASP A 14 45.70 40.73 30.19
C ASP A 14 46.23 39.64 31.14
N PHE A 15 47.55 39.50 31.21
CA PHE A 15 48.22 38.70 32.23
C PHE A 15 48.87 39.66 33.24
N LEU A 16 48.12 40.00 34.30
CA LEU A 16 48.54 40.47 35.65
C LEU A 16 47.64 41.59 36.21
N ARG A 17 46.44 41.25 36.71
CA ARG A 17 45.84 41.97 37.85
C ARG A 17 44.83 41.14 38.63
N ASN A 18 45.33 40.20 39.44
CA ASN A 18 45.14 40.22 40.91
C ASN A 18 45.48 38.84 41.49
N SER A 19 46.69 38.79 42.04
CA SER A 19 47.08 37.87 43.11
C SER A 19 46.33 38.22 44.40
N SER A 20 45.80 37.20 45.10
CA SER A 20 46.32 36.76 46.41
C SER A 20 45.24 36.17 47.32
N SER A 21 45.46 34.92 47.72
CA SER A 21 45.18 34.30 49.04
C SER A 21 43.75 34.38 49.63
N ARG A 22 43.14 33.29 50.12
CA ARG A 22 43.59 32.55 51.31
C ARG A 22 42.81 31.23 51.49
N SER A 23 43.44 30.31 52.21
CA SER A 23 43.13 28.92 52.56
C SER A 23 42.02 28.69 53.61
N SER A 24 41.65 27.39 53.78
CA SER A 24 40.92 26.71 54.89
C SER A 24 39.40 26.94 54.92
N SER A 25 38.52 26.02 55.31
CA SER A 25 38.50 24.60 55.70
C SER A 25 37.02 24.24 55.85
N GLU A 26 36.68 22.96 55.71
CA GLU A 26 35.46 22.24 56.13
C GLU A 26 34.26 23.02 56.70
N GLU A 27 33.07 22.82 56.11
CA GLU A 27 31.84 22.47 56.85
C GLU A 27 30.74 21.98 55.89
N LYS A 28 30.04 20.91 56.30
CA LYS A 28 28.83 20.40 55.65
C LYS A 28 27.64 21.22 56.12
N GLU A 29 26.83 21.75 55.20
CA GLU A 29 25.44 22.12 55.50
C GLU A 29 24.54 22.04 54.25
N GLU A 30 23.28 21.65 54.47
CA GLU A 30 22.27 21.32 53.47
C GLU A 30 21.64 22.52 52.76
N ALA A 31 21.22 22.27 51.51
CA ALA A 31 20.08 22.84 50.77
C ALA A 31 20.14 24.28 50.20
N ALA A 32 20.02 24.37 48.86
CA ALA A 32 18.88 25.03 48.20
C ALA A 32 18.91 24.76 46.67
N VAL A 33 17.77 24.34 46.13
CA VAL A 33 17.53 24.12 44.70
C VAL A 33 17.49 25.46 43.96
N GLY A 34 18.45 25.69 43.06
CA GLY A 34 18.46 26.81 42.10
C GLY A 34 18.14 26.36 40.67
N PRO A 35 17.78 27.29 39.76
CA PRO A 35 17.33 26.97 38.41
C PRO A 35 18.47 26.55 37.47
N ILE A 36 18.10 25.77 36.44
CA ILE A 36 19.00 25.12 35.48
C ILE A 36 19.52 26.15 34.46
N ASP A 37 20.81 26.47 34.50
CA ASP A 37 21.42 27.48 33.60
C ASP A 37 22.62 26.98 32.76
N SER A 38 22.90 25.66 32.67
CA SER A 38 23.95 25.17 31.75
C SER A 38 23.77 23.70 31.33
N TRP A 39 24.11 23.41 30.07
CA TRP A 39 24.21 22.06 29.50
C TRP A 39 25.16 21.14 30.28
N GLU A 40 26.12 21.70 31.02
CA GLU A 40 27.03 20.94 31.88
C GLU A 40 26.32 20.40 33.15
N SER A 41 25.38 21.18 33.71
CA SER A 41 24.56 20.77 34.87
C SER A 41 23.58 19.64 34.52
N PHE A 42 23.17 19.55 33.25
CA PHE A 42 22.36 18.44 32.74
C PHE A 42 23.18 17.15 32.61
N ASN A 43 24.43 17.23 32.14
CA ASN A 43 25.32 16.08 32.03
C ASN A 43 25.68 15.47 33.39
N GLU A 44 25.99 16.29 34.40
CA GLU A 44 26.26 15.76 35.77
C GLU A 44 25.05 15.04 36.37
N ARG A 45 23.83 15.48 36.05
CA ARG A 45 22.58 14.86 36.52
C ARG A 45 22.24 13.57 35.77
N VAL A 46 22.64 13.46 34.50
CA VAL A 46 22.52 12.25 33.69
C VAL A 46 23.57 11.21 34.10
N ASP A 47 24.80 11.64 34.38
CA ASP A 47 25.87 10.77 34.85
C ASP A 47 25.59 10.21 36.26
N GLY A 48 24.97 11.01 37.13
CA GLY A 48 24.46 10.55 38.43
C GLY A 48 23.30 9.54 38.34
N LEU A 49 22.58 9.49 37.22
CA LEU A 49 21.50 8.51 36.98
C LEU A 49 22.01 7.20 36.33
N ILE A 50 23.20 7.24 35.72
CA ILE A 50 23.83 6.09 35.04
C ILE A 50 24.70 5.27 36.01
N LEU A 51 25.20 5.88 37.08
CA LEU A 51 25.93 5.19 38.16
C LEU A 51 25.00 4.58 39.21
N ASN A 52 24.25 3.54 38.81
CA ASN A 52 23.79 2.52 39.76
C ASN A 52 24.74 1.31 39.65
N GLU A 53 25.62 1.16 40.63
CA GLU A 53 26.84 0.32 40.67
C GLU A 53 26.64 -1.21 40.61
N HIS A 54 25.49 -1.73 40.18
CA HIS A 54 25.30 -3.17 40.03
C HIS A 54 24.84 -3.52 38.61
N CYS A 55 25.68 -3.17 37.64
CA CYS A 55 25.58 -3.68 36.28
C CYS A 55 26.43 -4.96 36.19
N ASP A 56 25.77 -6.11 36.03
CA ASP A 56 26.41 -7.39 35.75
C ASP A 56 27.39 -7.21 34.58
N SER A 57 28.66 -7.58 34.78
CA SER A 57 29.74 -7.42 33.77
C SER A 57 29.40 -7.99 32.38
N SER A 58 28.39 -8.87 32.30
CA SER A 58 27.86 -9.46 31.08
C SER A 58 27.16 -8.45 30.15
N VAL A 59 26.46 -7.45 30.70
CA VAL A 59 25.68 -6.49 29.90
C VAL A 59 26.57 -5.41 29.31
N LYS A 60 27.51 -4.86 30.10
CA LYS A 60 28.56 -3.97 29.59
C LYS A 60 29.36 -4.65 28.47
N LYS A 61 29.76 -5.91 28.64
CA LYS A 61 30.42 -6.70 27.59
C LYS A 61 29.59 -6.88 26.31
N LEU A 62 28.26 -6.92 26.40
CA LEU A 62 27.38 -7.03 25.23
C LEU A 62 27.21 -5.68 24.51
N GLU A 63 27.16 -4.57 25.25
CA GLU A 63 27.15 -3.22 24.69
C GLU A 63 28.49 -2.85 24.06
N ASP A 64 29.60 -3.13 24.73
CA ASP A 64 30.95 -2.93 24.21
C ASP A 64 31.15 -3.72 22.92
N ARG A 65 30.71 -4.99 22.90
CA ARG A 65 30.77 -5.82 21.69
C ARG A 65 29.83 -5.34 20.58
N ARG A 66 28.68 -4.76 20.90
CA ARG A 66 27.77 -4.13 19.92
C ARG A 66 28.42 -2.88 19.31
N LEU A 67 29.06 -2.05 20.12
CA LEU A 67 29.80 -0.86 19.68
C LEU A 67 30.99 -1.25 18.80
N GLU A 68 31.76 -2.26 19.21
CA GLU A 68 32.91 -2.78 18.46
C GLU A 68 32.50 -3.37 17.10
N ILE A 69 31.35 -4.05 17.02
CA ILE A 69 30.78 -4.52 15.75
C ILE A 69 30.32 -3.34 14.87
N LEU A 70 29.67 -2.33 15.45
CA LEU A 70 29.22 -1.14 14.71
C LEU A 70 30.40 -0.35 14.15
N ASP A 71 31.47 -0.19 14.93
CA ASP A 71 32.68 0.51 14.49
C ASP A 71 33.47 -0.31 13.47
N ARG A 72 33.52 -1.64 13.61
CA ARG A 72 34.12 -2.52 12.60
C ARG A 72 33.33 -2.48 11.27
N VAL A 73 32.00 -2.41 11.31
CA VAL A 73 31.16 -2.23 10.12
C VAL A 73 31.38 -0.84 9.50
N ARG A 74 31.46 0.22 10.31
CA ARG A 74 31.78 1.59 9.82
C ARG A 74 33.16 1.67 9.18
N GLN A 75 34.17 1.00 9.76
CA GLN A 75 35.51 0.90 9.17
C GLN A 75 35.46 0.14 7.85
N GLN A 76 34.73 -0.98 7.76
CA GLN A 76 34.53 -1.70 6.50
C GLN A 76 33.84 -0.86 5.42
N PHE A 77 32.89 0.02 5.79
CA PHE A 77 32.28 0.97 4.85
C PHE A 77 33.21 2.13 4.45
N ARG A 78 34.17 2.50 5.30
CA ARG A 78 35.22 3.49 4.97
C ARG A 78 36.36 2.89 4.12
N GLU A 79 36.69 1.62 4.34
CA GLU A 79 37.77 0.88 3.67
C GLU A 79 37.32 0.14 2.41
N ALA A 80 36.01 0.05 2.15
CA ALA A 80 35.51 -0.43 0.87
C ALA A 80 36.12 0.42 -0.27
N PRO A 81 36.70 -0.20 -1.31
CA PRO A 81 37.47 0.50 -2.32
C PRO A 81 36.54 1.42 -3.10
N LYS A 82 36.54 2.71 -2.74
CA LYS A 82 36.16 3.77 -3.67
C LYS A 82 37.21 3.73 -4.76
N ASN A 83 36.83 3.29 -5.96
CA ASN A 83 37.66 3.42 -7.15
C ASN A 83 38.16 4.86 -7.24
N SER A 84 39.42 5.06 -6.92
CA SER A 84 40.09 6.34 -6.80
C SER A 84 40.43 6.85 -8.20
N THR A 85 39.52 7.61 -8.81
CA THR A 85 39.95 8.75 -9.61
C THR A 85 40.22 9.88 -8.65
N THR A 86 41.49 10.00 -8.23
CA THR A 86 42.06 11.23 -7.68
C THR A 86 41.81 12.36 -8.67
N THR A 87 40.71 13.06 -8.45
CA THR A 87 40.52 14.41 -8.96
C THR A 87 40.93 15.29 -7.80
N GLU A 88 41.84 16.22 -8.06
CA GLU A 88 42.18 17.33 -7.17
C GLU A 88 40.92 17.91 -6.53
N PRO A 89 40.96 18.47 -5.30
CA PRO A 89 39.78 18.92 -4.61
C PRO A 89 39.14 20.08 -5.39
N ALA A 90 38.24 19.74 -6.32
CA ALA A 90 37.28 20.66 -6.86
C ALA A 90 36.56 21.21 -5.63
N GLN A 91 36.70 22.51 -5.40
CA GLN A 91 36.06 23.19 -4.28
C GLN A 91 34.57 22.87 -4.37
N LYS A 92 34.10 21.98 -3.48
CA LYS A 92 32.69 21.58 -3.44
C LYS A 92 31.83 22.83 -3.43
N ALA A 93 30.74 22.80 -4.18
CA ALA A 93 29.84 23.95 -4.26
C ALA A 93 29.37 24.32 -2.83
N PRO A 94 29.21 25.62 -2.50
CA PRO A 94 28.68 26.05 -1.21
C PRO A 94 27.41 25.30 -0.78
N ILE A 95 26.48 25.04 -1.71
CA ILE A 95 25.29 24.22 -1.47
C ILE A 95 25.64 22.78 -1.05
N GLU A 96 26.61 22.13 -1.70
CA GLU A 96 27.01 20.76 -1.38
C GLU A 96 27.66 20.69 0.01
N LYS A 97 28.48 21.69 0.36
CA LYS A 97 29.07 21.81 1.70
C LYS A 97 27.98 21.99 2.76
N GLN A 98 27.01 22.87 2.50
CA GLN A 98 25.91 23.12 3.43
C GLN A 98 25.01 21.89 3.62
N LEU A 99 24.79 21.11 2.56
CA LEU A 99 24.06 19.84 2.62
C LEU A 99 24.79 18.78 3.45
N GLU A 100 26.12 18.67 3.30
CA GLU A 100 26.93 17.75 4.12
C GLU A 100 26.88 18.12 5.61
N VAL A 101 27.13 19.38 5.94
CA VAL A 101 27.10 19.86 7.35
C VAL A 101 25.70 19.71 7.97
N SER A 102 24.65 20.05 7.22
CA SER A 102 23.28 19.87 7.71
C SER A 102 22.90 18.41 7.87
N GLY A 103 23.37 17.54 6.96
CA GLY A 103 23.15 16.10 7.03
C GLY A 103 23.82 15.48 8.26
N GLU A 104 25.08 15.82 8.53
CA GLU A 104 25.82 15.32 9.70
C GLU A 104 25.18 15.76 11.01
N ALA A 105 24.81 17.05 11.14
CA ALA A 105 24.15 17.58 12.33
C ALA A 105 22.78 16.93 12.59
N LEU A 106 21.98 16.72 11.54
CA LEU A 106 20.68 16.05 11.64
C LEU A 106 20.83 14.56 12.00
N ASP A 107 21.83 13.87 11.44
CA ASP A 107 22.13 12.48 11.77
C ASP A 107 22.57 12.31 13.23
N GLU A 108 23.40 13.21 13.74
CA GLU A 108 23.79 13.23 15.15
C GLU A 108 22.59 13.46 16.07
N LEU A 109 21.72 14.41 15.73
CA LEU A 109 20.52 14.69 16.49
C LEU A 109 19.54 13.50 16.50
N VAL A 110 19.39 12.81 15.36
CA VAL A 110 18.59 11.57 15.26
C VAL A 110 19.21 10.46 16.10
N ARG A 111 20.53 10.29 16.08
CA ARG A 111 21.22 9.28 16.92
C ARG A 111 21.01 9.56 18.40
N PHE A 112 21.21 10.80 18.83
CA PHE A 112 21.01 11.20 20.22
C PHE A 112 19.57 10.98 20.68
N GLY A 113 18.60 11.39 19.86
CA GLY A 113 17.18 11.16 20.12
C GLY A 113 16.83 9.68 20.26
N ASN A 114 17.38 8.84 19.37
CA ASN A 114 17.18 7.39 19.44
C ASN A 114 17.73 6.81 20.75
N VAL A 115 18.88 7.28 21.24
CA VAL A 115 19.43 6.83 22.53
C VAL A 115 18.48 7.18 23.67
N LEU A 116 17.98 8.42 23.74
CA LEU A 116 17.03 8.85 24.78
C LEU A 116 15.74 8.01 24.84
N VAL A 117 15.19 7.64 23.68
CA VAL A 117 13.98 6.81 23.58
C VAL A 117 14.30 5.34 23.90
N THR A 118 15.42 4.83 23.40
CA THR A 118 15.82 3.42 23.63
C THR A 118 16.20 3.16 25.08
N ASN A 119 16.71 4.14 25.82
CA ASN A 119 17.04 3.99 27.24
C ASN A 119 15.82 3.58 28.09
N VAL A 120 14.64 4.16 27.82
CA VAL A 120 13.40 3.80 28.52
C VAL A 120 13.01 2.34 28.22
N ARG A 121 13.14 1.94 26.96
CA ARG A 121 12.85 0.57 26.53
C ARG A 121 13.80 -0.44 27.18
N VAL A 122 15.11 -0.18 27.16
CA VAL A 122 16.13 -1.06 27.77
C VAL A 122 15.90 -1.19 29.28
N ALA A 123 15.59 -0.08 29.97
CA ALA A 123 15.26 -0.09 31.38
C ALA A 123 14.00 -0.92 31.69
N ASN A 124 12.98 -0.86 30.83
CA ASN A 124 11.77 -1.68 30.97
C ASN A 124 12.03 -3.17 30.72
N GLU A 125 12.80 -3.50 29.68
CA GLU A 125 13.20 -4.88 29.38
C GLU A 125 14.01 -5.48 30.54
N ARG A 126 14.91 -4.71 31.16
CA ARG A 126 15.67 -5.13 32.35
C ARG A 126 14.75 -5.34 33.56
N ARG A 127 13.80 -4.44 33.81
CA ARG A 127 12.83 -4.58 34.92
C ARG A 127 11.95 -5.82 34.75
N GLU A 128 11.47 -6.10 33.53
CA GLU A 128 10.68 -7.29 33.22
C GLU A 128 11.48 -8.59 33.39
N LEU A 129 12.76 -8.59 32.98
CA LEU A 129 13.64 -9.73 33.23
C LEU A 129 13.79 -10.01 34.72
N ASN A 130 14.08 -8.98 35.51
CA ASN A 130 14.21 -9.09 36.97
C ASN A 130 12.90 -9.57 37.62
N ARG A 131 11.75 -9.10 37.14
CA ARG A 131 10.42 -9.56 37.59
C ARG A 131 10.23 -11.04 37.34
N ARG A 132 10.53 -11.53 36.13
CA ARG A 132 10.40 -12.95 35.77
C ARG A 132 11.28 -13.86 36.62
N VAL A 133 12.53 -13.45 36.87
CA VAL A 133 13.46 -14.19 37.73
C VAL A 133 12.91 -14.24 39.16
N TYR A 134 12.44 -13.12 39.69
CA TYR A 134 11.85 -13.07 41.03
C TYR A 134 10.57 -13.91 41.14
N GLU A 135 9.65 -13.84 40.18
CA GLU A 135 8.42 -14.64 40.18
C GLU A 135 8.69 -16.14 40.04
N ALA A 136 9.67 -16.52 39.21
CA ALA A 136 10.08 -17.92 39.06
C ALA A 136 10.64 -18.49 40.39
N THR A 137 11.48 -17.72 41.08
CA THR A 137 12.04 -18.13 42.38
C THR A 137 10.96 -18.23 43.46
N GLN A 138 10.03 -17.26 43.53
CA GLN A 138 8.91 -17.30 44.48
C GLN A 138 7.95 -18.46 44.19
N LYS A 139 7.61 -18.70 42.92
CA LYS A 139 6.76 -19.83 42.50
C LYS A 139 7.39 -21.16 42.90
N SER A 140 8.70 -21.32 42.66
CA SER A 140 9.43 -22.53 43.07
C SER A 140 9.41 -22.71 44.59
N ARG A 141 9.54 -21.62 45.37
CA ARG A 141 9.50 -21.65 46.84
C ARG A 141 8.13 -22.07 47.36
N VAL A 142 7.05 -21.50 46.82
CA VAL A 142 5.67 -21.85 47.19
C VAL A 142 5.36 -23.29 46.80
N GLN A 143 5.78 -23.73 45.61
CA GLN A 143 5.61 -25.11 45.15
C GLN A 143 6.33 -26.12 46.06
N ALA A 144 7.55 -25.81 46.50
CA ALA A 144 8.28 -26.66 47.44
C ALA A 144 7.59 -26.76 48.81
N LYS A 145 7.06 -25.65 49.35
CA LYS A 145 6.28 -25.65 50.60
C LYS A 145 5.01 -26.48 50.47
N LEU A 146 4.29 -26.37 49.36
CA LEU A 146 3.06 -27.13 49.10
C LEU A 146 3.34 -28.64 48.98
N GLN A 147 4.43 -29.00 48.32
CA GLN A 147 4.86 -30.41 48.20
C GLN A 147 5.23 -30.98 49.57
N ALA A 148 5.98 -30.25 50.39
CA ALA A 148 6.34 -30.67 51.74
C ALA A 148 5.12 -30.88 52.64
N GLU A 149 4.15 -29.96 52.61
CA GLU A 149 2.89 -30.09 53.36
C GLU A 149 2.03 -31.26 52.84
N SER A 150 2.01 -31.51 51.52
CA SER A 150 1.32 -32.68 50.97
C SER A 150 1.93 -34.00 51.45
N LEU A 151 3.26 -34.08 51.55
CA LEU A 151 3.96 -35.26 52.04
C LEU A 151 3.69 -35.45 53.54
N GLU A 152 3.76 -34.39 54.33
CA GLU A 152 3.51 -34.45 55.78
C GLU A 152 2.03 -34.79 56.08
N THR A 153 1.09 -34.27 55.31
CA THR A 153 -0.34 -34.62 55.46
C THR A 153 -0.60 -36.07 55.08
N VAL A 154 -0.03 -36.57 53.97
CA VAL A 154 -0.15 -38.00 53.59
C VAL A 154 0.42 -38.91 54.68
N ALA A 155 1.58 -38.58 55.25
CA ALA A 155 2.18 -39.33 56.34
C ALA A 155 1.26 -39.37 57.59
N ARG A 156 0.76 -38.21 58.03
CA ARG A 156 -0.16 -38.11 59.18
C ARG A 156 -1.50 -38.81 58.93
N PHE A 157 -2.02 -38.77 57.70
CA PHE A 157 -3.22 -39.51 57.32
C PHE A 157 -2.98 -41.03 57.35
N ALA A 158 -1.81 -41.49 56.92
CA ALA A 158 -1.44 -42.91 57.01
C ALA A 158 -1.37 -43.36 58.48
N ASP A 159 -0.78 -42.55 59.37
CA ASP A 159 -0.72 -42.84 60.80
C ASP A 159 -2.11 -42.90 61.46
N ILE A 160 -3.00 -41.96 61.12
CA ILE A 160 -4.40 -41.97 61.57
C ILE A 160 -5.10 -43.24 61.08
N LYS A 161 -4.93 -43.59 59.80
CA LYS A 161 -5.53 -44.78 59.19
C LYS A 161 -5.03 -46.08 59.84
N ALA A 162 -3.76 -46.16 60.23
CA ALA A 162 -3.22 -47.31 60.95
C ALA A 162 -3.89 -47.46 62.32
N ARG A 163 -4.03 -46.37 63.08
CA ARG A 163 -4.67 -46.38 64.40
C ARG A 163 -6.16 -46.68 64.37
N TRP A 164 -6.87 -46.37 63.28
CA TRP A 164 -8.26 -46.83 63.10
C TRP A 164 -8.37 -48.37 63.07
N LYS A 165 -7.34 -49.07 62.59
CA LYS A 165 -7.30 -50.55 62.67
C LYS A 165 -7.04 -51.04 64.08
N GLU A 166 -6.20 -50.33 64.84
CA GLU A 166 -5.93 -50.64 66.26
C GLU A 166 -7.18 -50.43 67.14
N LEU A 167 -8.04 -49.46 66.79
CA LEU A 167 -9.32 -49.22 67.48
C LEU A 167 -10.35 -50.34 67.31
N GLU A 168 -10.27 -51.15 66.24
CA GLU A 168 -11.17 -52.30 66.04
C GLU A 168 -10.92 -53.42 67.06
N GLU A 169 -9.75 -53.45 67.70
CA GLU A 169 -9.35 -54.49 68.67
C GLU A 169 -9.77 -54.17 70.13
N ILE A 170 -10.29 -52.97 70.40
CA ILE A 170 -10.62 -52.50 71.76
C ILE A 170 -12.08 -52.80 72.11
N ASN A 171 -12.30 -53.66 73.11
CA ASN A 171 -13.64 -54.08 73.54
C ASN A 171 -14.27 -53.23 74.66
N GLU A 172 -13.53 -52.30 75.27
CA GLU A 172 -14.02 -51.50 76.41
C GLU A 172 -14.56 -50.12 75.96
N PRO A 173 -15.86 -49.82 76.15
CA PRO A 173 -16.51 -48.62 75.57
C PRO A 173 -15.94 -47.27 76.01
N MET A 174 -15.48 -47.13 77.26
CA MET A 174 -14.85 -45.88 77.73
C MET A 174 -13.50 -45.62 77.05
N MET A 175 -12.65 -46.65 76.99
CA MET A 175 -11.36 -46.58 76.29
C MET A 175 -11.53 -46.32 74.79
N LEU A 176 -12.56 -46.90 74.18
CA LEU A 176 -12.90 -46.65 72.77
C LEU A 176 -13.28 -45.18 72.53
N TRP A 177 -14.09 -44.60 73.42
CA TRP A 177 -14.52 -43.20 73.30
C TRP A 177 -13.33 -42.24 73.41
N ASP A 178 -12.45 -42.42 74.40
CA ASP A 178 -11.25 -41.59 74.57
C ASP A 178 -10.33 -41.65 73.34
N GLN A 179 -10.14 -42.84 72.76
CA GLN A 179 -9.33 -42.98 71.55
C GLN A 179 -9.99 -42.36 70.30
N ILE A 180 -11.32 -42.44 70.16
CA ILE A 180 -12.05 -41.75 69.08
C ILE A 180 -11.90 -40.22 69.23
N GLU A 181 -11.99 -39.70 70.45
CA GLU A 181 -11.82 -38.28 70.73
C GLU A 181 -10.38 -37.83 70.41
N GLU A 182 -9.39 -38.66 70.71
CA GLU A 182 -7.98 -38.46 70.35
C GLU A 182 -7.77 -38.48 68.81
N GLN A 183 -8.47 -39.35 68.07
CA GLN A 183 -8.44 -39.36 66.60
C GLN A 183 -9.10 -38.11 66.00
N LYS A 184 -10.25 -37.68 66.54
CA LYS A 184 -10.90 -36.42 66.12
C LYS A 184 -9.96 -35.22 66.30
N LYS A 185 -9.23 -35.14 67.43
CA LYS A 185 -8.22 -34.08 67.66
C LYS A 185 -7.11 -34.09 66.61
N ARG A 186 -6.62 -35.27 66.20
CA ARG A 186 -5.58 -35.39 65.15
C ARG A 186 -6.09 -34.97 63.77
N ILE A 187 -7.32 -35.34 63.41
CA ILE A 187 -7.96 -34.90 62.16
C ILE A 187 -8.16 -33.38 62.18
N ALA A 188 -8.63 -32.82 63.29
CA ALA A 188 -8.76 -31.38 63.48
C ALA A 188 -7.41 -30.65 63.34
N ALA A 189 -6.32 -31.24 63.84
CA ALA A 189 -4.97 -30.68 63.68
C ALA A 189 -4.48 -30.69 62.22
N ILE A 190 -4.86 -31.69 61.41
CA ILE A 190 -4.58 -31.70 59.96
C ILE A 190 -5.40 -30.62 59.25
N MET A 191 -6.69 -30.49 59.59
CA MET A 191 -7.55 -29.45 59.02
C MET A 191 -7.03 -28.05 59.36
N GLY A 192 -6.66 -27.79 60.61
CA GLY A 192 -6.10 -26.50 61.03
C GLY A 192 -4.82 -26.13 60.27
N ARG A 193 -3.91 -27.08 60.03
CA ARG A 193 -2.71 -26.85 59.21
C ARG A 193 -3.03 -26.58 57.73
N LYS A 194 -4.04 -27.25 57.18
CA LYS A 194 -4.51 -26.96 55.81
C LYS A 194 -5.14 -25.59 55.72
N ASP A 195 -5.91 -25.19 56.72
CA ASP A 195 -6.51 -23.85 56.80
C ASP A 195 -5.42 -22.77 56.92
N GLU A 196 -4.37 -23.00 57.72
CA GLU A 196 -3.18 -22.13 57.78
C GLU A 196 -2.45 -22.04 56.43
N MET A 197 -2.28 -23.16 55.72
CA MET A 197 -1.65 -23.19 54.39
C MET A 197 -2.52 -22.46 53.34
N ILE A 198 -3.83 -22.62 53.41
CA ILE A 198 -4.79 -21.90 52.56
C ILE A 198 -4.70 -20.40 52.83
N ALA A 199 -4.67 -19.98 54.10
CA ALA A 199 -4.51 -18.58 54.47
C ALA A 199 -3.18 -17.99 53.96
N ALA A 200 -2.07 -18.72 54.09
CA ALA A 200 -0.78 -18.32 53.55
C ALA A 200 -0.79 -18.20 52.01
N CYS A 201 -1.45 -19.13 51.31
CA CYS A 201 -1.62 -19.08 49.86
C CYS A 201 -2.49 -17.88 49.44
N GLN A 202 -3.59 -17.61 50.14
CA GLN A 202 -4.44 -16.45 49.91
C GLN A 202 -3.69 -15.14 50.14
N GLN A 203 -2.85 -15.07 51.18
CA GLN A 203 -2.02 -13.90 51.45
C GLN A 203 -0.98 -13.66 50.35
N GLU A 204 -0.31 -14.70 49.84
CA GLU A 204 0.61 -14.57 48.70
C GLU A 204 -0.13 -14.17 47.41
N VAL A 205 -1.34 -14.66 47.16
CA VAL A 205 -2.18 -14.22 46.03
C VAL A 205 -2.53 -12.74 46.17
N ASN A 206 -2.96 -12.29 47.34
CA ASN A 206 -3.27 -10.88 47.59
C ASN A 206 -2.02 -9.99 47.42
N ARG A 207 -0.86 -10.45 47.90
CA ARG A 207 0.43 -9.77 47.71
C ARG A 207 0.81 -9.67 46.23
N MET A 208 0.59 -10.72 45.45
CA MET A 208 0.82 -10.72 44.00
C MET A 208 -0.15 -9.80 43.26
N ASN A 209 -1.43 -9.76 43.65
CA ASN A 209 -2.40 -8.84 43.07
C ASN A 209 -2.03 -7.37 43.34
N ALA A 210 -1.67 -7.02 44.59
CA ALA A 210 -1.23 -5.66 44.95
C ALA A 210 0.05 -5.25 44.19
N LYS A 211 1.01 -6.17 44.06
CA LYS A 211 2.22 -5.94 43.27
C LYS A 211 1.90 -5.76 41.78
N TYR A 212 0.98 -6.55 41.23
CA TYR A 212 0.56 -6.44 39.84
C TYR A 212 -0.10 -5.09 39.54
N GLU A 213 -0.94 -4.58 40.44
CA GLU A 213 -1.54 -3.26 40.32
C GLU A 213 -0.48 -2.15 40.32
N PHE A 214 0.48 -2.23 41.26
CA PHE A 214 1.61 -1.29 41.31
C PHE A 214 2.48 -1.34 40.05
N ASP A 215 2.83 -2.54 39.57
CA ASP A 215 3.63 -2.71 38.35
C ASP A 215 2.87 -2.21 37.11
N ARG A 216 1.55 -2.38 37.06
CA ARG A 216 0.68 -1.84 36.00
C ARG A 216 0.67 -0.32 35.99
N GLU A 217 0.54 0.31 37.16
CA GLU A 217 0.57 1.78 37.29
C GLU A 217 1.94 2.34 36.88
N ARG A 218 3.02 1.70 37.33
CA ARG A 218 4.38 2.08 36.94
C ARG A 218 4.61 1.93 35.44
N GLN A 219 4.15 0.84 34.83
CA GLN A 219 4.22 0.66 33.38
C GLN A 219 3.42 1.72 32.62
N ALA A 220 2.24 2.11 33.14
CA ALA A 220 1.47 3.20 32.54
C ALA A 220 2.23 4.52 32.59
N GLN A 221 2.90 4.83 33.71
CA GLN A 221 3.75 6.02 33.84
C GLN A 221 4.97 5.97 32.90
N ASP A 222 5.64 4.81 32.78
CA ASP A 222 6.76 4.64 31.85
C ASP A 222 6.32 4.80 30.39
N LEU A 223 5.11 4.33 30.04
CA LEU A 223 4.53 4.50 28.70
C LEU A 223 4.20 5.97 28.43
N CYS A 224 3.61 6.68 29.39
CA CYS A 224 3.38 8.13 29.27
C CYS A 224 4.71 8.87 29.06
N GLY A 225 5.72 8.59 29.89
CA GLY A 225 7.05 9.21 29.76
C GLY A 225 7.75 8.84 28.44
N LEU A 226 7.53 7.64 27.89
CA LEU A 226 8.03 7.27 26.56
C LEU A 226 7.35 8.10 25.47
N VAL A 227 6.03 8.24 25.53
CA VAL A 227 5.26 9.04 24.56
C VAL A 227 5.70 10.51 24.61
N GLU A 228 5.77 11.10 25.80
CA GLU A 228 6.23 12.48 25.99
C GLU A 228 7.64 12.72 25.42
N ARG A 229 8.57 11.79 25.65
CA ARG A 229 9.94 11.89 25.10
C ARG A 229 9.97 11.73 23.59
N VAL A 230 9.17 10.83 23.03
CA VAL A 230 9.07 10.65 21.57
C VAL A 230 8.48 11.90 20.93
N ASP A 231 7.40 12.45 21.49
CA ASP A 231 6.77 13.66 20.98
C ASP A 231 7.72 14.87 21.07
N HIS A 232 8.41 15.04 22.21
CA HIS A 232 9.42 16.08 22.35
C HIS A 232 10.56 15.91 21.33
N GLN A 233 11.05 14.68 21.11
CA GLN A 233 12.09 14.44 20.11
C GLN A 233 11.62 14.70 18.69
N VAL A 234 10.36 14.38 18.36
CA VAL A 234 9.77 14.65 17.06
C VAL A 234 9.67 16.16 16.83
N GLU A 235 9.24 16.94 17.82
CA GLU A 235 9.19 18.40 17.70
C GLU A 235 10.59 19.01 17.58
N THR A 236 11.57 18.56 18.36
CA THR A 236 12.96 19.02 18.27
C THR A 236 13.57 18.69 16.89
N LEU A 237 13.32 17.49 16.35
CA LEU A 237 13.75 17.15 14.99
C LEU A 237 13.06 18.03 13.95
N LYS A 238 11.73 18.22 14.03
CA LYS A 238 11.01 19.09 13.10
C LYS A 238 11.60 20.50 13.08
N GLU A 239 11.89 21.05 14.24
CA GLU A 239 12.44 22.40 14.35
C GLU A 239 13.86 22.48 13.78
N ALA A 240 14.72 21.50 14.07
CA ALA A 240 16.03 21.39 13.46
C ALA A 240 15.95 21.28 11.92
N TYR A 241 15.10 20.40 11.39
CA TYR A 241 14.89 20.28 9.93
C TYR A 241 14.43 21.61 9.30
N LYS A 242 13.52 22.36 9.95
CA LYS A 242 13.11 23.68 9.46
C LYS A 242 14.28 24.67 9.45
N GLN A 243 15.07 24.71 10.52
CA GLN A 243 16.24 25.60 10.61
C GLN A 243 17.28 25.27 9.53
N HIS A 244 17.59 23.98 9.32
CA HIS A 244 18.52 23.55 8.27
C HIS A 244 17.99 23.83 6.86
N LEU A 245 16.69 23.73 6.62
CA LEU A 245 16.07 24.14 5.34
C LEU A 245 16.16 25.66 5.12
N LEU A 246 16.02 26.47 6.17
CA LEU A 246 16.20 27.92 6.08
C LEU A 246 17.64 28.29 5.75
N LEU A 247 18.62 27.65 6.40
CA LEU A 247 20.04 27.83 6.10
C LEU A 247 20.34 27.44 4.64
N LEU A 248 19.83 26.29 4.16
CA LEU A 248 19.99 25.87 2.78
C LEU A 248 19.38 26.89 1.80
N ARG A 249 18.17 27.39 2.10
CA ARG A 249 17.53 28.43 1.29
C ARG A 249 18.38 29.70 1.21
N HIS A 250 18.98 30.12 2.33
CA HIS A 250 19.87 31.28 2.36
C HIS A 250 21.10 31.06 1.47
N THR A 251 21.77 29.91 1.60
CA THR A 251 22.94 29.59 0.76
C THR A 251 22.61 29.51 -0.74
N ILE A 252 21.42 29.00 -1.11
CA ILE A 252 20.96 28.99 -2.51
C ILE A 252 20.77 30.42 -3.02
N GLU A 253 20.20 31.30 -2.20
CA GLU A 253 19.97 32.69 -2.58
C GLU A 253 21.29 33.47 -2.70
N GLU A 254 22.25 33.23 -1.79
CA GLU A 254 23.59 33.79 -1.86
C GLU A 254 24.33 33.34 -3.13
N GLU A 255 24.29 32.04 -3.47
CA GLU A 255 24.88 31.54 -4.72
C GLU A 255 24.24 32.18 -5.96
N ARG A 256 22.92 32.38 -5.95
CA ARG A 256 22.21 33.08 -7.03
C ARG A 256 22.65 34.53 -7.16
N GLN A 257 22.83 35.23 -6.05
CA GLN A 257 23.31 36.61 -6.04
C GLN A 257 24.74 36.71 -6.56
N ILE A 258 25.64 35.82 -6.11
CA ILE A 258 27.03 35.74 -6.58
C ILE A 258 27.05 35.45 -8.09
N PHE A 259 26.24 34.49 -8.55
CA PHE A 259 26.14 34.16 -9.97
C PHE A 259 25.66 35.36 -10.80
N ALA A 260 24.60 36.03 -10.35
CA ALA A 260 24.06 37.22 -11.01
C ALA A 260 25.08 38.37 -11.08
N ALA A 261 25.77 38.66 -9.98
CA ALA A 261 26.83 39.66 -9.94
C ALA A 261 27.97 39.32 -10.92
N SER A 262 28.44 38.08 -10.92
CA SER A 262 29.50 37.62 -11.83
C SER A 262 29.09 37.70 -13.31
N ALA A 263 27.82 37.47 -13.62
CA ALA A 263 27.30 37.59 -14.98
C ALA A 263 27.26 39.07 -15.42
N VAL A 264 26.76 39.96 -14.57
CA VAL A 264 26.74 41.42 -14.83
C VAL A 264 28.16 41.95 -15.06
N GLU A 265 29.12 41.52 -14.25
CA GLU A 265 30.52 41.95 -14.38
C GLU A 265 31.17 41.46 -15.67
N LYS A 266 30.89 40.21 -16.09
CA LYS A 266 31.29 39.71 -17.42
C LYS A 266 30.69 40.55 -18.55
N TRP A 267 29.41 40.91 -18.47
CA TRP A 267 28.79 41.76 -19.49
C TRP A 267 29.42 43.15 -19.53
N ARG A 268 29.65 43.77 -18.37
CA ARG A 268 30.33 45.08 -18.29
C ARG A 268 31.71 45.03 -18.94
N THR A 269 32.53 44.05 -18.59
CA THR A 269 33.87 43.88 -19.19
C THR A 269 33.83 43.68 -20.70
N PHE A 270 32.84 42.94 -21.24
CA PHE A 270 32.65 42.83 -22.69
C PHE A 270 32.25 44.15 -23.34
N PHE A 271 31.34 44.91 -22.73
CA PHE A 271 30.93 46.22 -23.24
C PHE A 271 32.07 47.24 -23.21
N ASP A 272 32.84 47.28 -22.12
CA ASP A 272 33.99 48.17 -21.99
C ASP A 272 35.05 47.84 -23.05
N ALA A 273 35.36 46.55 -23.27
CA ALA A 273 36.26 46.12 -24.33
C ALA A 273 35.74 46.47 -25.74
N MET A 274 34.44 46.33 -25.98
CA MET A 274 33.81 46.68 -27.25
C MET A 274 33.89 48.19 -27.51
N ASN A 275 33.62 49.02 -26.49
CA ASN A 275 33.72 50.47 -26.57
C ASN A 275 35.15 50.92 -26.85
N ALA A 276 36.15 50.37 -26.16
CA ALA A 276 37.56 50.65 -26.43
C ALA A 276 37.96 50.33 -27.88
N ASN A 277 37.53 49.17 -28.40
CA ASN A 277 37.76 48.79 -29.80
C ASN A 277 37.07 49.74 -30.80
N PHE A 278 35.89 50.27 -30.48
CA PHE A 278 35.22 51.27 -31.32
C PHE A 278 35.98 52.60 -31.34
N GLU A 279 36.46 53.06 -30.18
CA GLU A 279 37.26 54.28 -30.08
C GLU A 279 38.56 54.16 -30.88
N GLU A 280 39.26 53.03 -30.78
CA GLU A 280 40.46 52.76 -31.57
C GLU A 280 40.18 52.79 -33.09
N LYS A 281 39.10 52.15 -33.54
CA LYS A 281 38.69 52.18 -34.96
C LYS A 281 38.33 53.59 -35.42
N ALA A 282 37.60 54.35 -34.61
CA ALA A 282 37.24 55.74 -34.93
C ALA A 282 38.48 56.64 -35.04
N ASN A 283 39.48 56.43 -34.17
CA ASN A 283 40.75 57.13 -34.24
C ASN A 283 41.56 56.77 -35.50
N LEU A 284 41.59 55.49 -35.89
CA LEU A 284 42.25 55.03 -37.12
C LEU A 284 41.60 55.61 -38.39
N VAL A 285 40.27 55.66 -38.45
CA VAL A 285 39.53 56.26 -39.58
C VAL A 285 39.86 57.75 -39.68
N ARG A 286 39.81 58.50 -38.57
CA ARG A 286 40.20 59.92 -38.54
C ARG A 286 41.64 60.15 -39.02
N SER A 287 42.59 59.31 -38.59
CA SER A 287 43.98 59.41 -39.04
C SER A 287 44.14 59.14 -40.54
N ARG A 288 43.40 58.16 -41.07
CA ARG A 288 43.40 57.79 -42.50
C ARG A 288 42.77 58.88 -43.38
N GLU A 289 41.67 59.48 -42.93
CA GLU A 289 41.03 60.61 -43.62
C GLU A 289 41.99 61.81 -43.72
N GLN A 290 42.67 62.15 -42.63
CA GLN A 290 43.67 63.22 -42.61
C GLN A 290 44.85 62.94 -43.54
N PHE A 291 45.28 61.69 -43.67
CA PHE A 291 46.34 61.30 -44.60
C PHE A 291 45.93 61.47 -46.07
N TYR A 292 44.75 60.95 -46.46
CA TYR A 292 44.28 61.06 -47.85
C TYR A 292 43.91 62.48 -48.26
N ALA A 293 43.39 63.30 -47.35
CA ALA A 293 43.14 64.71 -47.61
C ALA A 293 44.44 65.43 -48.03
N ARG A 294 45.55 65.20 -47.30
CA ARG A 294 46.87 65.76 -47.62
C ARG A 294 47.42 65.22 -48.94
N GLN A 295 47.24 63.94 -49.21
CA GLN A 295 47.72 63.31 -50.44
C GLN A 295 46.94 63.80 -51.68
N THR A 296 45.62 63.99 -51.56
CA THR A 296 44.76 64.50 -52.63
C THR A 296 45.14 65.94 -53.00
N GLN A 297 45.48 66.75 -52.00
CA GLN A 297 45.97 68.11 -52.20
C GLN A 297 47.27 68.13 -53.03
N GLN A 298 48.26 67.29 -52.68
CA GLN A 298 49.53 67.19 -53.42
C GLN A 298 49.36 66.66 -54.86
N ILE A 299 48.42 65.73 -55.05
CA ILE A 299 48.13 65.19 -56.39
C ILE A 299 47.45 66.26 -57.26
N ASN A 300 46.51 67.04 -56.73
CA ASN A 300 45.86 68.10 -57.50
C ASN A 300 46.86 69.17 -57.98
N GLU A 301 47.76 69.60 -57.10
CA GLU A 301 48.79 70.60 -57.42
C GLU A 301 49.74 70.11 -58.53
N SER A 302 50.19 68.85 -58.47
CA SER A 302 51.06 68.25 -59.51
C SER A 302 50.34 67.92 -60.82
N GLN A 303 49.06 67.55 -60.77
CA GLN A 303 48.23 67.30 -61.96
C GLN A 303 47.89 68.60 -62.69
N GLU A 304 47.70 69.72 -62.00
CA GLU A 304 47.48 71.02 -62.66
C GLU A 304 48.69 71.48 -63.49
N GLU A 305 49.91 71.15 -63.07
CA GLU A 305 51.14 71.48 -63.78
C GLU A 305 51.42 70.53 -64.96
N LEU A 306 51.18 69.23 -64.77
CA LEU A 306 51.31 68.22 -65.82
C LEU A 306 50.22 68.34 -66.89
N THR A 307 48.97 68.65 -66.52
CA THR A 307 47.88 68.83 -67.48
C THR A 307 48.05 70.04 -68.38
N LYS A 308 48.73 71.11 -67.94
CA LYS A 308 49.01 72.29 -68.80
C LYS A 308 50.06 71.98 -69.88
N SER A 309 51.12 71.24 -69.51
CA SER A 309 52.23 70.92 -70.41
C SER A 309 51.91 69.78 -71.38
N THR A 310 51.16 68.78 -70.92
CA THR A 310 50.73 67.65 -71.76
C THR A 310 49.56 68.01 -72.66
N ARG A 311 48.65 68.91 -72.27
CA ARG A 311 47.53 69.39 -73.11
C ARG A 311 48.00 69.97 -74.44
N ILE A 312 48.99 70.86 -74.43
CA ILE A 312 49.49 71.53 -75.65
C ILE A 312 50.18 70.56 -76.62
N ARG A 313 50.90 69.57 -76.07
CA ARG A 313 51.63 68.57 -76.87
C ARG A 313 50.68 67.51 -77.42
N LEU A 314 49.74 67.07 -76.59
CA LEU A 314 48.73 66.10 -76.96
C LEU A 314 47.71 66.69 -77.92
N GLU A 315 47.26 67.95 -77.83
CA GLU A 315 46.33 68.57 -78.80
C GLU A 315 46.78 68.39 -80.26
N LYS A 316 48.07 68.58 -80.55
CA LYS A 316 48.61 68.51 -81.93
C LYS A 316 48.82 67.10 -82.46
N GLU A 317 49.13 66.15 -81.59
CA GLU A 317 49.36 64.75 -81.97
C GLU A 317 48.06 63.92 -81.87
N CYS A 318 47.16 64.30 -80.96
CA CYS A 318 45.79 63.84 -80.85
C CYS A 318 44.98 64.18 -82.11
N GLU A 319 44.96 65.41 -82.63
CA GLU A 319 44.13 65.72 -83.81
C GLU A 319 44.32 64.76 -85.00
N ARG A 320 45.55 64.34 -85.24
CA ARG A 320 45.94 63.51 -86.39
C ARG A 320 45.78 62.02 -86.14
N LEU A 321 46.27 61.54 -85.00
CA LEU A 321 46.18 60.12 -84.68
C LEU A 321 44.80 59.76 -84.13
N GLU A 322 44.08 60.66 -83.46
CA GLU A 322 42.70 60.43 -83.04
C GLU A 322 41.79 60.12 -84.23
N LEU A 323 41.98 60.67 -85.42
CA LEU A 323 41.02 60.42 -86.50
C LEU A 323 41.05 58.96 -87.00
N GLU A 324 42.25 58.36 -87.01
CA GLU A 324 42.47 56.98 -87.48
C GLU A 324 42.41 55.96 -86.34
N LEU A 325 42.95 56.31 -85.17
CA LEU A 325 42.81 55.52 -83.95
C LEU A 325 41.37 55.57 -83.41
N ARG A 326 40.57 56.65 -83.56
CA ARG A 326 39.14 56.65 -83.18
C ARG A 326 38.41 55.52 -83.92
N ARG A 327 38.56 55.37 -85.23
CA ARG A 327 37.84 54.33 -85.98
C ARG A 327 38.18 52.90 -85.56
N THR A 328 39.44 52.59 -85.28
CA THR A 328 39.86 51.23 -84.90
C THR A 328 39.76 50.97 -83.40
N ARG A 329 40.02 52.00 -82.59
CA ARG A 329 39.80 51.99 -81.14
C ARG A 329 38.32 51.89 -80.83
N ASP A 330 37.44 52.60 -81.52
CA ASP A 330 35.99 52.49 -81.29
C ASP A 330 35.51 51.05 -81.53
N ASN A 331 36.03 50.37 -82.56
CA ASN A 331 35.66 48.97 -82.85
C ASN A 331 36.26 47.96 -81.87
N VAL A 332 37.54 48.07 -81.53
CA VAL A 332 38.22 47.15 -80.60
C VAL A 332 37.78 47.42 -79.16
N LEU A 333 37.62 48.69 -78.76
CA LEU A 333 37.04 49.11 -77.48
C LEU A 333 35.60 48.63 -77.37
N MET A 334 34.76 48.81 -78.41
CA MET A 334 33.39 48.27 -78.39
C MET A 334 33.36 46.75 -78.22
N ASN A 335 34.29 46.01 -78.82
CA ASN A 335 34.35 44.55 -78.66
C ASN A 335 35.00 44.12 -77.32
N SER A 336 35.97 44.86 -76.79
CA SER A 336 36.54 44.60 -75.46
C SER A 336 35.51 44.91 -74.38
N GLU A 337 34.83 46.06 -74.45
CA GLU A 337 33.74 46.43 -73.54
C GLU A 337 32.58 45.43 -73.62
N LYS A 338 32.27 44.88 -74.80
CA LYS A 338 31.28 43.78 -74.92
C LYS A 338 31.74 42.48 -74.26
N LEU A 339 33.03 42.14 -74.35
CA LEU A 339 33.59 40.95 -73.72
C LEU A 339 33.74 41.12 -72.20
N ASP A 340 34.18 42.28 -71.76
CA ASP A 340 34.26 42.67 -70.35
C ASP A 340 32.86 42.71 -69.75
N TYR A 341 31.88 43.27 -70.46
CA TYR A 341 30.46 43.18 -70.07
C TYR A 341 29.97 41.73 -69.97
N ASN A 342 30.22 40.89 -70.98
CA ASN A 342 29.80 39.48 -70.94
C ASN A 342 30.49 38.72 -69.80
N TYR A 343 31.78 38.96 -69.58
CA TYR A 343 32.55 38.37 -68.49
C TYR A 343 32.03 38.85 -67.12
N GLU A 344 31.77 40.14 -66.95
CA GLU A 344 31.16 40.69 -65.74
C GLU A 344 29.75 40.14 -65.51
N VAL A 345 28.93 40.00 -66.55
CA VAL A 345 27.59 39.38 -66.43
C VAL A 345 27.70 37.90 -66.02
N LEU A 346 28.64 37.15 -66.61
CA LEU A 346 28.92 35.76 -66.22
C LEU A 346 29.49 35.67 -64.80
N GLN A 347 30.36 36.59 -64.42
CA GLN A 347 30.93 36.67 -63.08
C GLN A 347 29.84 37.02 -62.07
N LYS A 348 28.98 38.00 -62.34
CA LYS A 348 27.80 38.35 -61.54
C LYS A 348 26.86 37.16 -61.42
N ARG A 349 26.59 36.44 -62.51
CA ARG A 349 25.77 35.22 -62.48
C ARG A 349 26.43 34.10 -61.65
N ASN A 350 27.75 33.96 -61.70
CA ASN A 350 28.48 32.99 -60.87
C ASN A 350 28.50 33.40 -59.40
N GLU A 351 28.66 34.69 -59.10
CA GLU A 351 28.54 35.26 -57.75
C GLU A 351 27.12 35.04 -57.20
N GLU A 352 26.08 35.35 -57.98
CA GLU A 352 24.68 35.08 -57.66
C GLU A 352 24.42 33.58 -57.45
N ASN A 353 24.91 32.72 -58.34
CA ASN A 353 24.79 31.26 -58.19
C ASN A 353 25.53 30.76 -56.94
N ALA A 354 26.69 31.32 -56.60
CA ALA A 354 27.42 30.99 -55.38
C ALA A 354 26.65 31.43 -54.12
N ILE A 355 26.04 32.61 -54.16
CA ILE A 355 25.17 33.12 -53.08
C ILE A 355 23.93 32.21 -52.95
N ILE A 356 23.26 31.88 -54.04
CA ILE A 356 22.08 30.99 -54.06
C ILE A 356 22.46 29.60 -53.53
N ASN A 357 23.57 29.02 -53.98
CA ASN A 357 24.07 27.75 -53.46
C ASN A 357 24.41 27.83 -51.97
N GLY A 358 25.01 28.93 -51.51
CA GLY A 358 25.27 29.18 -50.08
C GLY A 358 23.99 29.32 -49.27
N GLN A 359 22.95 29.96 -49.80
CA GLN A 359 21.62 30.05 -49.19
C GLN A 359 20.93 28.69 -49.13
N GLN A 360 20.98 27.91 -50.21
CA GLN A 360 20.43 26.56 -50.28
C GLN A 360 21.14 25.61 -49.29
N LYS A 361 22.48 25.61 -49.23
CA LYS A 361 23.25 24.84 -48.24
C LYS A 361 22.86 25.19 -46.80
N ARG A 362 22.73 26.49 -46.49
CA ARG A 362 22.26 26.95 -45.16
C ARG A 362 20.82 26.53 -44.86
N ARG A 363 19.93 26.53 -45.87
CA ARG A 363 18.55 26.03 -45.73
C ARG A 363 18.53 24.53 -45.45
N VAL A 364 19.32 23.74 -46.18
CA VAL A 364 19.46 22.29 -45.96
C VAL A 364 20.00 22.01 -44.56
N ALA A 365 21.04 22.71 -44.11
CA ALA A 365 21.59 22.54 -42.76
C ALA A 365 20.54 22.83 -41.66
N ARG A 366 19.76 23.91 -41.80
CA ARG A 366 18.65 24.24 -40.88
C ARG A 366 17.57 23.16 -40.86
N LEU A 367 17.21 22.61 -42.02
CA LEU A 367 16.24 21.52 -42.12
C LEU A 367 16.78 20.22 -41.49
N GLN A 368 18.05 19.88 -41.71
CA GLN A 368 18.70 18.73 -41.09
C GLN A 368 18.76 18.87 -39.56
N GLU A 369 19.05 20.06 -39.04
CA GLU A 369 19.01 20.33 -37.60
C GLU A 369 17.59 20.22 -37.03
N ALA A 370 16.57 20.72 -37.74
CA ALA A 370 15.16 20.58 -37.35
C ALA A 370 14.73 19.10 -37.33
N ILE A 371 15.13 18.30 -38.33
CA ILE A 371 14.91 16.86 -38.36
C ILE A 371 15.64 16.18 -37.19
N GLY A 372 16.87 16.57 -36.89
CA GLY A 372 17.64 16.04 -35.76
C GLY A 372 17.00 16.37 -34.41
N ARG A 373 16.48 17.59 -34.24
CA ARG A 373 15.75 18.02 -33.03
C ARG A 373 14.44 17.25 -32.87
N THR A 374 13.62 17.16 -33.92
CA THR A 374 12.34 16.42 -33.88
C THR A 374 12.56 14.93 -33.61
N ARG A 375 13.55 14.30 -34.25
CA ARG A 375 13.92 12.89 -33.96
C ARG A 375 14.37 12.67 -32.51
N ARG A 376 15.16 13.59 -31.94
CA ARG A 376 15.55 13.52 -30.51
C ARG A 376 14.33 13.70 -29.60
N GLY A 377 13.45 14.66 -29.90
CA GLY A 377 12.20 14.87 -29.19
C GLY A 377 11.32 13.62 -29.19
N LEU A 378 11.09 13.02 -30.36
CA LEU A 378 10.31 11.78 -30.51
C LEU A 378 10.90 10.63 -29.68
N ARG A 379 12.23 10.42 -29.74
CA ARG A 379 12.90 9.41 -28.91
C ARG A 379 12.71 9.68 -27.42
N GLY A 380 12.81 10.95 -27.00
CA GLY A 380 12.54 11.39 -25.64
C GLY A 380 11.10 11.04 -25.21
N HIS A 381 10.11 11.39 -26.01
CA HIS A 381 8.70 11.09 -25.75
C HIS A 381 8.42 9.59 -25.69
N CYS A 382 8.98 8.78 -26.60
CA CYS A 382 8.84 7.32 -26.56
C CYS A 382 9.48 6.72 -25.29
N LEU A 383 10.65 7.19 -24.88
CA LEU A 383 11.31 6.71 -23.65
C LEU A 383 10.51 7.09 -22.40
N THR A 384 10.03 8.33 -22.32
CA THR A 384 9.18 8.79 -21.21
C THR A 384 7.85 8.04 -21.19
N GLY A 385 7.23 7.82 -22.34
CA GLY A 385 6.02 7.00 -22.48
C GLY A 385 6.23 5.57 -21.98
N LYS A 386 7.31 4.90 -22.40
CA LYS A 386 7.67 3.56 -21.92
C LYS A 386 7.87 3.50 -20.40
N ARG A 387 8.57 4.49 -19.82
CA ARG A 387 8.75 4.59 -18.36
C ARG A 387 7.42 4.80 -17.63
N ASN A 388 6.56 5.69 -18.14
CA ASN A 388 5.26 5.96 -17.55
C ASN A 388 4.34 4.74 -17.62
N ILE A 389 4.31 4.04 -18.76
CA ILE A 389 3.55 2.79 -18.91
C ILE A 389 4.07 1.75 -17.91
N ALA A 390 5.39 1.54 -17.82
CA ALA A 390 5.95 0.58 -16.86
C ALA A 390 5.62 0.94 -15.39
N ARG A 391 5.67 2.22 -15.03
CA ARG A 391 5.29 2.71 -13.70
C ARG A 391 3.81 2.45 -13.42
N LEU A 392 2.93 2.90 -14.32
CA LEU A 392 1.48 2.76 -14.17
C LEU A 392 1.06 1.29 -14.14
N SER A 393 1.61 0.44 -15.02
CA SER A 393 1.39 -1.00 -14.98
C SER A 393 1.83 -1.60 -13.64
N GLY A 394 3.00 -1.20 -13.12
CA GLY A 394 3.47 -1.62 -11.80
C GLY A 394 2.51 -1.21 -10.66
N ASP A 395 1.98 0.01 -10.71
CA ASP A 395 1.03 0.50 -9.72
C ASP A 395 -0.33 -0.19 -9.85
N ILE A 396 -0.78 -0.48 -11.07
CA ILE A 396 -1.98 -1.30 -11.33
C ILE A 396 -1.82 -2.69 -10.69
N TYR A 397 -0.68 -3.37 -10.87
CA TYR A 397 -0.44 -4.68 -10.24
C TYR A 397 -0.46 -4.61 -8.72
N LYS A 398 0.11 -3.55 -8.12
CA LYS A 398 0.07 -3.33 -6.66
C LYS A 398 -1.35 -3.09 -6.18
N LEU A 399 -2.14 -2.27 -6.89
CA LEU A 399 -3.53 -2.01 -6.54
C LEU A 399 -4.38 -3.27 -6.61
N HIS A 400 -4.22 -4.10 -7.64
CA HIS A 400 -4.89 -5.39 -7.73
C HIS A 400 -4.48 -6.33 -6.58
N ALA A 401 -3.20 -6.37 -6.21
CA ALA A 401 -2.76 -7.14 -5.05
C ALA A 401 -3.38 -6.64 -3.73
N ASN A 402 -3.48 -5.32 -3.55
CA ASN A 402 -4.12 -4.71 -2.39
C ASN A 402 -5.63 -4.99 -2.34
N ILE A 403 -6.33 -4.92 -3.48
CA ILE A 403 -7.75 -5.27 -3.59
C ILE A 403 -7.95 -6.72 -3.19
N ASN A 404 -7.15 -7.65 -3.73
CA ASN A 404 -7.24 -9.07 -3.39
C ASN A 404 -6.98 -9.33 -1.89
N ASP A 405 -5.98 -8.67 -1.28
CA ASP A 405 -5.72 -8.78 0.16
C ASP A 405 -6.89 -8.21 1.00
N MET A 406 -7.45 -7.08 0.59
CA MET A 406 -8.62 -6.49 1.24
C MET A 406 -9.86 -7.39 1.12
N GLU A 407 -10.09 -8.01 -0.04
CA GLU A 407 -11.17 -8.97 -0.25
C GLU A 407 -10.99 -10.22 0.61
N ALA A 408 -9.76 -10.75 0.70
CA ALA A 408 -9.44 -11.88 1.57
C ALA A 408 -9.67 -11.55 3.05
N LYS A 409 -9.21 -10.39 3.51
CA LYS A 409 -9.46 -9.89 4.88
C LYS A 409 -10.94 -9.69 5.15
N ALA A 410 -11.68 -9.08 4.21
CA ALA A 410 -13.11 -8.87 4.33
C ALA A 410 -13.87 -10.21 4.40
N HIS A 411 -13.50 -11.19 3.58
CA HIS A 411 -14.07 -12.53 3.62
C HIS A 411 -13.80 -13.22 4.97
N GLN A 412 -12.56 -13.16 5.48
CA GLN A 412 -12.23 -13.72 6.78
C GLN A 412 -12.98 -13.02 7.93
N ALA A 413 -13.10 -11.70 7.87
CA ALA A 413 -13.88 -10.93 8.84
C ALA A 413 -15.36 -11.33 8.83
N ARG A 414 -15.96 -11.55 7.65
CA ARG A 414 -17.34 -12.04 7.50
C ARG A 414 -17.52 -13.42 8.14
N LEU A 415 -16.61 -14.36 7.89
CA LEU A 415 -16.65 -15.70 8.49
C LEU A 415 -16.52 -15.63 10.01
N ASN A 416 -15.54 -14.88 10.52
CA ASN A 416 -15.33 -14.71 11.95
C ASN A 416 -16.55 -14.05 12.64
N ASN A 417 -17.16 -13.05 12.00
CA ASN A 417 -18.35 -12.39 12.53
C ASN A 417 -19.56 -13.32 12.54
N ARG A 418 -19.75 -14.14 11.50
CA ARG A 418 -20.81 -15.16 11.44
C ARG A 418 -20.64 -16.19 12.56
N GLU A 419 -19.42 -16.72 12.74
CA GLU A 419 -19.14 -17.66 13.84
C GLU A 419 -19.37 -17.05 15.22
N LYS A 420 -18.93 -15.80 15.44
CA LYS A 420 -19.18 -15.09 16.70
C LYS A 420 -20.67 -14.91 16.96
N PHE A 421 -21.42 -14.47 15.95
CA PHE A 421 -22.87 -14.32 16.05
C PHE A 421 -23.55 -15.65 16.40
N ASP A 422 -23.20 -16.74 15.72
CA ASP A 422 -23.76 -18.07 15.97
C ASP A 422 -23.47 -18.56 17.39
N ARG A 423 -22.23 -18.37 17.88
CA ARG A 423 -21.86 -18.74 19.25
C ARG A 423 -22.61 -17.92 20.30
N ILE A 424 -22.71 -16.61 20.12
CA ILE A 424 -23.43 -15.73 21.05
C ILE A 424 -24.91 -16.08 21.07
N TRP A 425 -25.50 -16.33 19.90
CA TRP A 425 -26.88 -16.75 19.78
C TRP A 425 -27.14 -18.07 20.53
N ASP A 426 -26.28 -19.07 20.35
CA ASP A 426 -26.40 -20.37 21.03
C ASP A 426 -26.26 -20.23 22.55
N ILE A 427 -25.35 -19.40 23.05
CA ILE A 427 -25.19 -19.12 24.48
C ILE A 427 -26.48 -18.49 25.03
N ASN A 428 -26.96 -17.42 24.40
CA ASN A 428 -28.16 -16.72 24.84
C ASN A 428 -29.40 -17.63 24.78
N TYR A 429 -29.54 -18.44 23.74
CA TYR A 429 -30.64 -19.40 23.60
C TYR A 429 -30.62 -20.45 24.72
N ARG A 430 -29.43 -20.97 25.09
CA ARG A 430 -29.28 -21.91 26.21
C ARG A 430 -29.64 -21.25 27.54
N GLU A 431 -29.16 -20.04 27.79
CA GLU A 431 -29.48 -19.28 29.00
C GLU A 431 -30.99 -19.02 29.14
N LEU A 432 -31.63 -18.58 28.06
CA LEU A 432 -33.08 -18.38 28.01
C LEU A 432 -33.85 -19.67 28.27
N SER A 433 -33.41 -20.79 27.68
CA SER A 433 -34.03 -22.09 27.88
C SER A 433 -33.96 -22.54 29.35
N VAL A 434 -32.80 -22.35 30.00
CA VAL A 434 -32.61 -22.65 31.42
C VAL A 434 -33.50 -21.77 32.31
N LEU A 435 -33.61 -20.47 32.01
CA LEU A 435 -34.47 -19.55 32.76
C LEU A 435 -35.96 -19.92 32.62
N VAL A 436 -36.42 -20.22 31.40
CA VAL A 436 -37.80 -20.65 31.16
C VAL A 436 -38.10 -21.95 31.88
N GLU A 437 -37.18 -22.92 31.84
CA GLU A 437 -37.35 -24.18 32.56
C GLU A 437 -37.40 -23.98 34.09
N ARG A 438 -36.55 -23.09 34.63
CA ARG A 438 -36.59 -22.72 36.05
C ARG A 438 -37.92 -22.10 36.43
N ILE A 439 -38.47 -21.21 35.62
CA ILE A 439 -39.77 -20.59 35.89
C ILE A 439 -40.88 -21.63 35.79
N TYR A 440 -40.84 -22.56 34.84
CA TYR A 440 -41.80 -23.68 34.79
C TYR A 440 -41.70 -24.61 35.99
N ARG A 441 -40.50 -24.86 36.53
CA ARG A 441 -40.34 -25.61 37.78
C ARG A 441 -41.00 -24.88 38.96
N ILE A 442 -40.79 -23.57 39.07
CA ILE A 442 -41.42 -22.74 40.12
C ILE A 442 -42.95 -22.74 39.96
N ASP A 443 -43.44 -22.52 38.74
CA ASP A 443 -44.88 -22.52 38.44
C ASP A 443 -45.52 -23.88 38.75
N ARG A 444 -44.82 -24.99 38.46
CA ARG A 444 -45.24 -26.34 38.83
C ARG A 444 -45.33 -26.50 40.35
N THR A 445 -44.30 -26.09 41.08
CA THR A 445 -44.33 -26.13 42.55
C THR A 445 -45.49 -25.32 43.13
N ILE A 446 -45.78 -24.13 42.58
CA ILE A 446 -46.92 -23.31 43.01
C ILE A 446 -48.26 -24.02 42.73
N HIS A 447 -48.43 -24.59 41.54
CA HIS A 447 -49.68 -25.28 41.18
C HIS A 447 -49.89 -26.56 42.02
N ASP A 448 -48.84 -27.36 42.19
CA ASP A 448 -48.89 -28.63 42.92
C ASP A 448 -49.05 -28.39 44.44
N GLN A 449 -48.30 -27.45 45.04
CA GLN A 449 -48.27 -27.25 46.50
C GLN A 449 -49.28 -26.21 47.03
N GLN A 450 -49.49 -25.08 46.33
CA GLN A 450 -50.31 -23.97 46.85
C GLN A 450 -51.74 -24.00 46.31
N LEU A 451 -51.93 -24.41 45.06
CA LEU A 451 -53.23 -24.43 44.39
C LEU A 451 -53.88 -25.82 44.35
N ALA A 452 -53.13 -26.88 44.67
CA ALA A 452 -53.55 -28.28 44.59
C ALA A 452 -54.20 -28.65 43.24
N MET A 453 -53.71 -28.05 42.15
CA MET A 453 -54.23 -28.22 40.80
C MET A 453 -53.18 -28.86 39.91
N PRO A 454 -53.56 -29.77 38.98
CA PRO A 454 -52.60 -30.44 38.10
C PRO A 454 -51.91 -29.42 37.18
N TRP A 455 -50.58 -29.36 37.25
CA TRP A 455 -49.80 -28.43 36.42
C TRP A 455 -49.75 -28.90 34.95
N LEU A 456 -50.20 -28.02 34.05
CA LEU A 456 -50.10 -28.20 32.60
C LEU A 456 -49.07 -27.22 32.02
N ARG A 457 -48.12 -27.74 31.22
CA ARG A 457 -47.12 -26.91 30.53
C ARG A 457 -47.82 -26.00 29.50
N PRO A 458 -47.74 -24.67 29.63
CA PRO A 458 -48.50 -23.75 28.76
C PRO A 458 -48.02 -23.66 27.31
N VAL A 459 -46.72 -23.82 27.05
CA VAL A 459 -46.12 -23.66 25.71
C VAL A 459 -45.08 -24.78 25.48
N PRO A 460 -45.04 -25.43 24.30
CA PRO A 460 -44.00 -26.40 23.94
C PRO A 460 -42.60 -25.75 23.85
N PRO A 461 -41.50 -26.55 23.87
CA PRO A 461 -40.15 -26.02 23.75
C PRO A 461 -39.97 -25.20 22.47
N ILE A 462 -39.56 -23.93 22.62
CA ILE A 462 -39.37 -23.00 21.50
C ILE A 462 -38.12 -23.43 20.72
N PRO A 463 -38.20 -23.78 19.43
CA PRO A 463 -37.05 -24.24 18.66
C PRO A 463 -36.02 -23.12 18.41
N ASN A 464 -34.74 -23.47 18.33
CA ASN A 464 -33.70 -22.53 17.94
C ASN A 464 -33.82 -22.21 16.44
N ILE A 465 -34.07 -20.93 16.11
CA ILE A 465 -34.17 -20.42 14.74
C ILE A 465 -32.81 -20.37 14.04
N ASN A 466 -31.71 -20.21 14.79
CA ASN A 466 -30.35 -20.19 14.24
C ASN A 466 -29.67 -21.53 14.52
N GLN A 467 -30.04 -22.56 13.75
CA GLN A 467 -29.38 -23.86 13.85
C GLN A 467 -28.00 -23.77 13.21
N ALA A 468 -26.97 -23.56 14.04
CA ALA A 468 -25.60 -23.70 13.61
C ALA A 468 -25.39 -25.13 13.09
N LYS A 469 -25.27 -25.30 11.77
CA LYS A 469 -24.85 -26.58 11.19
C LYS A 469 -23.46 -26.88 11.72
N MET A 470 -23.35 -27.80 12.68
CA MET A 470 -22.08 -28.34 13.14
C MET A 470 -21.34 -28.89 11.92
N ARG A 471 -20.33 -28.16 11.45
CA ARG A 471 -19.46 -28.66 10.39
C ARG A 471 -18.67 -29.84 10.96
N PRO A 472 -18.59 -30.98 10.25
CA PRO A 472 -17.74 -32.07 10.68
C PRO A 472 -16.31 -31.55 10.77
N ASN A 473 -15.66 -31.84 11.90
CA ASN A 473 -14.34 -31.36 12.28
C ASN A 473 -13.26 -32.06 11.41
N ASN A 474 -13.24 -31.80 10.10
CA ASN A 474 -12.25 -32.36 9.19
C ASN A 474 -10.92 -31.63 9.37
N VAL A 475 -10.02 -32.28 10.11
CA VAL A 475 -8.67 -31.82 10.46
C VAL A 475 -7.82 -31.50 9.21
N LEU A 476 -8.11 -32.13 8.06
CA LEU A 476 -7.41 -31.83 6.79
C LEU A 476 -7.64 -30.41 6.27
N GLN A 477 -8.81 -29.79 6.49
CA GLN A 477 -9.10 -28.45 5.96
C GLN A 477 -8.38 -27.33 6.72
N LYS A 478 -7.89 -27.62 7.94
CA LYS A 478 -7.06 -26.70 8.75
C LYS A 478 -5.60 -26.66 8.28
N PHE A 479 -5.14 -27.66 7.52
CA PHE A 479 -3.79 -27.67 6.98
C PHE A 479 -3.65 -26.75 5.75
N ASP A 480 -4.66 -26.68 4.89
CA ASP A 480 -4.62 -25.84 3.68
C ASP A 480 -4.69 -24.33 3.98
N MET A 481 -5.28 -23.94 5.10
CA MET A 481 -5.39 -22.52 5.51
C MET A 481 -4.13 -21.97 6.20
N ARG A 482 -3.15 -22.83 6.55
CA ARG A 482 -1.92 -22.43 7.25
C ARG A 482 -0.73 -22.23 6.30
N ILE A 483 -0.85 -22.61 5.03
CA ILE A 483 0.18 -22.39 4.01
C ILE A 483 -0.33 -21.34 3.00
N GLY A 484 -0.54 -20.12 3.51
CA GLY A 484 -0.58 -18.91 2.70
C GLY A 484 0.82 -18.51 2.21
N ARG A 485 1.53 -19.42 1.54
CA ARG A 485 2.71 -19.08 0.74
C ARG A 485 2.52 -19.69 -0.65
N LEU A 486 2.20 -18.84 -1.62
CA LEU A 486 2.55 -19.14 -3.01
C LEU A 486 4.09 -19.14 -3.11
N PRO A 487 4.72 -20.21 -3.62
CA PRO A 487 6.15 -20.21 -3.92
C PRO A 487 6.43 -19.27 -5.08
N LYS A 488 7.12 -18.15 -4.82
CA LYS A 488 7.90 -17.44 -5.85
C LYS A 488 9.24 -18.15 -5.97
N ASN A 489 9.42 -18.90 -7.06
CA ASN A 489 10.66 -18.99 -7.84
C ASN A 489 10.55 -20.10 -8.89
N ARG A 490 10.36 -19.71 -10.15
CA ARG A 490 11.10 -20.38 -11.23
C ARG A 490 11.39 -19.38 -12.34
N SER A 491 12.62 -18.89 -12.29
CA SER A 491 13.27 -18.21 -13.39
C SER A 491 13.88 -19.25 -14.33
N LEU A 492 13.65 -19.04 -15.61
CA LEU A 492 14.50 -19.31 -16.78
C LEU A 492 14.99 -20.73 -17.12
N SER A 493 14.67 -21.08 -18.38
CA SER A 493 15.56 -21.64 -19.41
C SER A 493 15.58 -23.14 -19.74
N SER A 494 15.54 -23.33 -21.05
CA SER A 494 16.03 -24.44 -21.90
C SER A 494 15.27 -25.77 -21.93
N GLY A 495 14.77 -26.07 -23.12
CA GLY A 495 15.23 -27.21 -23.91
C GLY A 495 14.97 -28.62 -23.37
N GLY A 496 14.22 -29.40 -24.15
CA GLY A 496 14.46 -30.85 -24.24
C GLY A 496 13.30 -31.76 -23.84
N ARG A 497 12.54 -32.15 -24.86
CA ARG A 497 12.12 -33.53 -25.20
C ARG A 497 11.37 -34.40 -24.16
N GLY A 498 10.16 -34.79 -24.57
CA GLY A 498 9.43 -35.99 -24.12
C GLY A 498 8.54 -35.72 -22.90
N ALA A 499 7.24 -36.00 -22.85
CA ALA A 499 6.43 -36.94 -23.61
C ALA A 499 5.02 -36.36 -23.84
N SER A 500 4.55 -36.53 -25.06
CA SER A 500 3.27 -36.08 -25.58
C SER A 500 2.09 -36.88 -25.02
N SER A 501 1.19 -36.23 -24.28
CA SER A 501 -0.23 -36.62 -24.26
C SER A 501 -0.88 -36.04 -25.52
N LYS A 502 -1.13 -36.92 -26.51
CA LYS A 502 -1.76 -36.57 -27.79
C LYS A 502 -3.19 -36.08 -27.55
N GLN A 503 -3.38 -34.76 -27.41
CA GLN A 503 -4.64 -34.15 -27.83
C GLN A 503 -4.60 -34.02 -29.35
N HIS A 504 -5.47 -34.79 -29.99
CA HIS A 504 -5.74 -34.74 -31.43
C HIS A 504 -6.01 -33.28 -31.84
N ARG A 505 -5.08 -32.68 -32.58
CA ARG A 505 -5.36 -31.46 -33.34
C ARG A 505 -6.16 -31.91 -34.58
N PRO A 506 -7.41 -31.47 -34.76
CA PRO A 506 -8.13 -31.75 -35.99
C PRO A 506 -7.38 -31.09 -37.16
N ASP A 507 -7.13 -31.87 -38.21
CA ASP A 507 -6.42 -31.42 -39.41
C ASP A 507 -7.43 -30.84 -40.43
N ILE A 508 -6.99 -29.93 -41.29
CA ILE A 508 -7.82 -29.20 -42.27
C ILE A 508 -8.58 -30.15 -43.23
N LYS A 509 -8.17 -31.42 -43.30
CA LYS A 509 -8.79 -32.46 -44.13
C LYS A 509 -10.11 -33.01 -43.59
N ASP A 510 -10.48 -32.70 -42.35
CA ASP A 510 -11.70 -33.21 -41.71
C ASP A 510 -12.96 -32.32 -41.94
N LEU A 511 -12.84 -31.23 -42.71
CA LEU A 511 -13.97 -30.38 -43.10
C LEU A 511 -14.67 -30.92 -44.37
N PRO A 512 -16.01 -30.82 -44.48
CA PRO A 512 -16.76 -31.20 -45.68
C PRO A 512 -16.16 -30.57 -46.96
N PRO A 513 -16.06 -31.30 -48.09
CA PRO A 513 -15.38 -30.83 -49.30
C PRO A 513 -15.95 -29.51 -49.85
N ASP A 514 -17.24 -29.26 -49.65
CA ASP A 514 -17.92 -28.03 -50.08
C ASP A 514 -17.48 -26.81 -49.25
N SER A 515 -17.24 -27.01 -47.95
CA SER A 515 -16.71 -25.97 -47.06
C SER A 515 -15.24 -25.65 -47.35
N LEU A 516 -14.44 -26.61 -47.81
CA LEU A 516 -13.05 -26.39 -48.22
C LEU A 516 -12.94 -25.60 -49.54
N ARG A 517 -13.85 -25.86 -50.48
CA ARG A 517 -13.96 -25.09 -51.73
C ARG A 517 -14.37 -23.65 -51.44
N LEU A 518 -15.38 -23.45 -50.59
CA LEU A 518 -15.81 -22.13 -50.14
C LEU A 518 -14.69 -21.37 -49.43
N MET A 519 -13.99 -22.04 -48.51
CA MET A 519 -12.87 -21.49 -47.77
C MET A 519 -11.73 -21.05 -48.71
N ARG A 520 -11.35 -21.84 -49.72
CA ARG A 520 -10.32 -21.46 -50.69
C ARG A 520 -10.70 -20.21 -51.49
N THR A 521 -11.96 -20.10 -51.91
CA THR A 521 -12.46 -18.92 -52.64
C THR A 521 -12.53 -17.69 -51.74
N LEU A 522 -13.02 -17.83 -50.50
CA LEU A 522 -13.04 -16.74 -49.52
C LEU A 522 -11.64 -16.26 -49.17
N ILE A 523 -10.70 -17.18 -48.92
CA ILE A 523 -9.31 -16.85 -48.58
C ILE A 523 -8.63 -16.09 -49.72
N ARG A 524 -8.89 -16.45 -50.98
CA ARG A 524 -8.36 -15.74 -52.15
C ARG A 524 -8.97 -14.34 -52.28
N GLN A 525 -10.28 -14.22 -52.14
CA GLN A 525 -10.97 -12.92 -52.19
C GLN A 525 -10.63 -12.00 -51.01
N LEU A 526 -10.36 -12.56 -49.83
CA LEU A 526 -9.88 -11.82 -48.66
C LEU A 526 -8.42 -11.35 -48.85
N SER A 527 -7.56 -12.16 -49.48
CA SER A 527 -6.18 -11.78 -49.82
C SER A 527 -6.13 -10.63 -50.84
N ASP A 528 -7.01 -10.65 -51.84
CA ASP A 528 -7.04 -9.64 -52.90
C ASP A 528 -7.67 -8.30 -52.46
N ARG A 529 -8.52 -8.31 -51.42
CA ARG A 529 -9.28 -7.12 -50.96
C ARG A 529 -8.92 -6.65 -49.54
N GLY A 530 -8.22 -7.48 -48.78
CA GLY A 530 -7.70 -7.19 -47.43
C GLY A 530 -6.37 -6.45 -47.41
N GLY A 531 -5.92 -5.90 -48.55
CA GLY A 531 -4.67 -5.14 -48.66
C GLY A 531 -4.54 -3.98 -47.66
N PHE A 532 -5.67 -3.40 -47.21
CA PHE A 532 -5.69 -2.35 -46.19
C PHE A 532 -5.23 -2.80 -44.80
N LEU A 533 -5.23 -4.11 -44.52
CA LEU A 533 -4.77 -4.68 -43.24
C LEU A 533 -3.27 -5.02 -43.25
N ILE A 534 -2.61 -4.84 -44.39
CA ILE A 534 -1.20 -5.19 -44.58
C ILE A 534 -0.38 -3.90 -44.63
N GLU A 535 0.74 -3.84 -43.90
CA GLU A 535 1.63 -2.67 -43.91
C GLU A 535 2.23 -2.45 -45.30
N GLU A 536 2.22 -1.20 -45.80
CA GLU A 536 2.76 -0.84 -47.13
C GLU A 536 4.21 -1.29 -47.34
N ARG A 537 5.02 -1.24 -46.28
CA ARG A 537 6.41 -1.70 -46.30
C ARG A 537 6.56 -3.22 -46.50
N LEU A 538 5.56 -4.00 -46.09
CA LEU A 538 5.54 -5.44 -46.33
C LEU A 538 5.19 -5.75 -47.79
N LEU A 539 4.35 -4.93 -48.44
CA LEU A 539 4.02 -5.08 -49.86
C LEU A 539 5.26 -4.84 -50.75
N GLU A 540 6.09 -3.85 -50.44
CA GLU A 540 7.38 -3.60 -51.12
C GLU A 540 8.35 -4.79 -50.99
N ILE A 541 8.37 -5.44 -49.82
CA ILE A 541 9.24 -6.61 -49.56
C ILE A 541 8.74 -7.86 -50.28
N LEU A 542 7.42 -7.95 -50.51
CA LEU A 542 6.77 -9.12 -51.12
C LEU A 542 6.78 -9.09 -52.65
N GLU A 543 7.09 -7.95 -53.28
CA GLU A 543 7.10 -7.74 -54.74
C GLU A 543 7.87 -8.81 -55.56
N PRO A 544 9.08 -9.29 -55.14
CA PRO A 544 9.87 -10.27 -55.91
C PRO A 544 9.44 -11.74 -55.74
N TYR A 545 8.44 -12.05 -54.91
CA TYR A 545 8.00 -13.43 -54.66
C TYR A 545 6.84 -13.87 -55.57
N SER A 546 6.59 -15.19 -55.64
CA SER A 546 5.49 -15.76 -56.44
C SER A 546 4.12 -15.31 -55.90
N GLU A 547 3.10 -15.23 -56.75
CA GLU A 547 1.74 -14.83 -56.32
C GLU A 547 1.13 -15.78 -55.29
N GLU A 548 1.53 -17.06 -55.29
CA GLU A 548 1.09 -18.05 -54.30
C GLU A 548 1.72 -17.79 -52.92
N ASP A 549 3.02 -17.48 -52.88
CA ASP A 549 3.74 -17.15 -51.65
C ASP A 549 3.28 -15.79 -51.10
N LYS A 550 3.07 -14.81 -52.00
CA LYS A 550 2.45 -13.52 -51.64
C LYS A 550 1.08 -13.73 -51.04
N CYS A 551 0.25 -14.58 -51.63
CA CYS A 551 -1.09 -14.85 -51.12
C CYS A 551 -1.04 -15.47 -49.72
N LEU A 552 -0.19 -16.46 -49.48
CA LEU A 552 -0.04 -17.08 -48.15
C LEU A 552 0.41 -16.08 -47.09
N VAL A 553 1.40 -15.24 -47.38
CA VAL A 553 1.87 -14.22 -46.42
C VAL A 553 0.81 -13.15 -46.19
N ARG A 554 0.06 -12.74 -47.23
CA ARG A 554 -1.07 -11.82 -47.09
C ARG A 554 -2.16 -12.41 -46.17
N ILE A 555 -2.51 -13.67 -46.37
CA ILE A 555 -3.52 -14.38 -45.55
C ILE A 555 -3.07 -14.50 -44.11
N ASP A 556 -1.82 -14.86 -43.86
CA ASP A 556 -1.29 -15.02 -42.50
C ASP A 556 -1.29 -13.68 -41.74
N ASN A 557 -0.94 -12.58 -42.42
CA ASN A 557 -1.05 -11.24 -41.83
C ASN A 557 -2.50 -10.82 -41.60
N ILE A 558 -3.41 -11.13 -42.53
CA ILE A 558 -4.84 -10.85 -42.36
C ILE A 558 -5.42 -11.67 -41.18
N PHE A 559 -5.06 -12.95 -41.05
CA PHE A 559 -5.50 -13.80 -39.94
C PHE A 559 -4.89 -13.37 -38.61
N ALA A 560 -3.63 -12.93 -38.61
CA ALA A 560 -2.99 -12.33 -37.44
C ALA A 560 -3.71 -11.04 -37.01
N ALA A 561 -4.04 -10.16 -37.96
CA ALA A 561 -4.77 -8.91 -37.74
C ALA A 561 -6.21 -9.15 -37.25
N LEU A 562 -6.89 -10.18 -37.77
CA LEU A 562 -8.24 -10.58 -37.37
C LEU A 562 -8.28 -11.55 -36.18
N HIS A 563 -7.12 -11.92 -35.62
CA HIS A 563 -6.95 -12.86 -34.51
C HIS A 563 -7.57 -14.25 -34.73
N ILE A 564 -7.61 -14.71 -35.98
CA ILE A 564 -8.08 -16.05 -36.36
C ILE A 564 -6.93 -17.03 -36.11
N ARG A 565 -6.96 -17.73 -34.96
CA ARG A 565 -5.86 -18.62 -34.53
C ARG A 565 -6.23 -20.10 -34.55
N HIS A 566 -7.52 -20.42 -34.56
CA HIS A 566 -8.01 -21.79 -34.48
C HIS A 566 -8.94 -22.14 -35.65
N LEU A 567 -8.99 -23.42 -36.00
CA LEU A 567 -9.89 -23.97 -37.03
C LEU A 567 -11.37 -23.67 -36.72
N ARG A 568 -11.72 -23.54 -35.43
CA ARG A 568 -13.06 -23.14 -34.98
C ARG A 568 -13.43 -21.72 -35.42
N ASP A 569 -12.48 -20.80 -35.40
CA ASP A 569 -12.67 -19.40 -35.79
C ASP A 569 -12.87 -19.31 -37.31
N VAL A 570 -12.17 -20.17 -38.06
CA VAL A 570 -12.33 -20.33 -39.51
C VAL A 570 -13.69 -20.95 -39.87
N GLN A 571 -14.20 -21.90 -39.09
CA GLN A 571 -15.54 -22.46 -39.26
C GLN A 571 -16.62 -21.41 -38.98
N GLU A 572 -16.44 -20.58 -37.94
CA GLU A 572 -17.35 -19.49 -37.62
C GLU A 572 -17.32 -18.40 -38.70
N LEU A 573 -16.13 -18.07 -39.23
CA LEU A 573 -15.98 -17.20 -40.40
C LEU A 573 -16.76 -17.75 -41.60
N THR A 574 -16.61 -19.04 -41.90
CA THR A 574 -17.32 -19.70 -43.01
C THR A 574 -18.84 -19.65 -42.82
N ARG A 575 -19.35 -19.84 -41.59
CA ARG A 575 -20.78 -19.74 -41.26
C ARG A 575 -21.33 -18.33 -41.40
N MET A 576 -20.56 -17.31 -41.01
CA MET A 576 -20.98 -15.91 -41.11
C MET A 576 -21.04 -15.43 -42.56
N PHE A 577 -20.20 -15.99 -43.43
CA PHE A 577 -20.12 -15.60 -44.84
C PHE A 577 -21.12 -16.36 -45.73
N LEU A 578 -21.56 -17.56 -45.33
CA LEU A 578 -22.49 -18.41 -46.11
C LEU A 578 -23.79 -17.69 -46.55
N PRO A 579 -24.48 -16.89 -45.73
CA PRO A 579 -25.71 -16.19 -46.13
C PRO A 579 -25.50 -15.11 -47.21
N TYR A 580 -24.26 -14.67 -47.38
CA TYR A 580 -23.84 -13.63 -48.33
C TYR A 580 -23.26 -14.21 -49.62
N THR A 581 -23.20 -15.55 -49.73
CA THR A 581 -22.70 -16.24 -50.93
C THR A 581 -23.85 -16.81 -51.76
N TYR A 582 -23.69 -16.82 -53.09
CA TYR A 582 -24.61 -17.48 -54.02
C TYR A 582 -23.84 -18.33 -55.02
N CYS A 583 -24.49 -19.35 -55.58
CA CYS A 583 -23.88 -20.19 -56.61
C CYS A 583 -24.31 -19.70 -57.99
N PRO A 584 -23.39 -19.24 -58.86
CA PRO A 584 -23.73 -18.75 -60.20
C PRO A 584 -24.41 -19.80 -61.09
N THR A 585 -24.19 -21.09 -60.82
CA THR A 585 -24.78 -22.21 -61.56
C THR A 585 -26.19 -22.56 -61.07
N CYS A 586 -26.50 -22.30 -59.79
CA CYS A 586 -27.83 -22.57 -59.21
C CYS A 586 -28.73 -21.32 -59.21
N GLN A 587 -28.13 -20.13 -59.21
CA GLN A 587 -28.77 -18.82 -59.26
C GLN A 587 -27.98 -17.90 -60.22
N PRO A 588 -28.24 -17.97 -61.54
CA PRO A 588 -27.52 -17.17 -62.54
C PRO A 588 -27.86 -15.67 -62.48
N GLU A 589 -28.98 -15.29 -61.86
CA GLU A 589 -29.40 -13.89 -61.66
C GLU A 589 -28.73 -13.22 -60.44
N GLY A 590 -27.87 -13.93 -59.70
CA GLY A 590 -27.26 -13.43 -58.47
C GLY A 590 -28.21 -13.44 -57.27
N LEU A 591 -27.78 -12.84 -56.15
CA LEU A 591 -28.66 -12.65 -54.99
C LEU A 591 -29.79 -11.68 -55.35
N SER A 592 -31.04 -12.13 -55.25
CA SER A 592 -32.20 -11.25 -55.46
C SER A 592 -32.11 -10.01 -54.56
N PRO A 593 -32.42 -8.79 -55.06
CA PRO A 593 -32.38 -7.57 -54.26
C PRO A 593 -33.20 -7.63 -52.96
N ARG A 594 -34.28 -8.42 -52.94
CA ARG A 594 -35.09 -8.66 -51.73
C ARG A 594 -34.36 -9.54 -50.71
N LYS A 595 -33.55 -10.51 -51.16
CA LYS A 595 -32.74 -11.36 -50.28
C LYS A 595 -31.53 -10.58 -49.74
N CYS A 596 -30.86 -9.77 -50.56
CA CYS A 596 -29.83 -8.82 -50.11
C CYS A 596 -30.37 -7.83 -49.07
N ALA A 597 -31.55 -7.24 -49.30
CA ALA A 597 -32.19 -6.33 -48.34
C ALA A 597 -32.55 -7.03 -47.02
N LYS A 598 -33.11 -8.25 -47.06
CA LYS A 598 -33.40 -9.04 -45.84
C LYS A 598 -32.14 -9.34 -45.01
N VAL A 599 -30.99 -9.55 -45.66
CA VAL A 599 -29.74 -9.83 -44.96
C VAL A 599 -29.11 -8.55 -44.41
N PHE A 600 -29.15 -7.43 -45.16
CA PHE A 600 -28.65 -6.11 -44.69
C PHE A 600 -29.48 -5.51 -43.54
N LEU A 601 -30.79 -5.75 -43.48
CA LEU A 601 -31.67 -5.14 -42.46
C LEU A 601 -31.84 -5.99 -41.19
N LYS A 602 -31.34 -7.23 -41.14
CA LYS A 602 -31.56 -8.14 -40.01
C LYS A 602 -30.88 -7.68 -38.70
N ASP A 603 -29.83 -6.85 -38.80
CA ASP A 603 -29.01 -6.44 -37.65
C ASP A 603 -29.34 -5.04 -37.09
N ARG A 604 -30.37 -4.36 -37.63
CA ARG A 604 -30.98 -3.20 -36.96
C ARG A 604 -32.11 -3.70 -36.04
N LYS A 605 -31.96 -3.46 -34.73
CA LYS A 605 -32.96 -3.78 -33.68
C LYS A 605 -34.41 -3.58 -34.15
N PRO A 606 -35.35 -4.50 -33.86
CA PRO A 606 -36.75 -4.32 -34.22
C PRO A 606 -37.38 -3.25 -33.34
N LEU A 607 -38.02 -2.26 -33.97
CA LEU A 607 -38.99 -1.39 -33.31
C LEU A 607 -40.37 -1.97 -33.60
N ARG A 608 -41.01 -2.49 -32.54
CA ARG A 608 -42.45 -2.75 -32.34
C ARG A 608 -43.29 -3.34 -33.50
N ASP A 609 -43.79 -4.54 -33.21
CA ASP A 609 -44.96 -5.27 -33.75
C ASP A 609 -45.77 -4.63 -34.89
N GLN A 610 -45.79 -5.33 -36.04
CA GLN A 610 -46.97 -5.41 -36.88
C GLN A 610 -47.04 -6.81 -37.49
N GLU A 611 -48.08 -7.54 -37.10
CA GLU A 611 -48.47 -8.82 -37.68
C GLU A 611 -48.76 -8.64 -39.16
N LEU A 612 -48.11 -9.43 -40.02
CA LEU A 612 -48.58 -9.71 -41.37
C LEU A 612 -48.21 -11.15 -41.73
N HIS A 613 -49.23 -11.83 -42.21
CA HIS A 613 -49.37 -13.25 -42.41
C HIS A 613 -48.21 -13.95 -43.13
N SER A 614 -48.04 -15.21 -42.70
CA SER A 614 -47.41 -16.32 -43.40
C SER A 614 -47.74 -16.33 -44.88
N ASP A 615 -46.70 -16.38 -45.71
CA ASP A 615 -46.79 -17.03 -47.01
C ASP A 615 -45.64 -18.02 -47.15
N HIS A 616 -46.04 -19.28 -47.29
CA HIS A 616 -45.15 -20.41 -47.51
C HIS A 616 -44.45 -20.25 -48.86
N SER A 617 -43.12 -20.28 -48.87
CA SER A 617 -42.35 -20.65 -50.06
C SER A 617 -41.10 -21.39 -49.62
N GLU A 618 -41.26 -22.72 -49.62
CA GLU A 618 -40.29 -23.75 -49.99
C GLU A 618 -38.90 -23.69 -49.33
N GLU A 619 -38.73 -24.60 -48.39
CA GLU A 619 -37.44 -25.23 -48.11
C GLU A 619 -36.90 -25.86 -49.42
N ASP A 620 -36.09 -25.10 -50.18
CA ASP A 620 -35.27 -25.69 -51.23
C ASP A 620 -34.23 -26.59 -50.56
N SER A 621 -34.52 -27.89 -50.62
CA SER A 621 -33.59 -28.97 -50.35
C SER A 621 -32.32 -28.76 -51.20
N PRO A 622 -31.13 -29.20 -50.74
CA PRO A 622 -29.91 -29.00 -51.51
C PRO A 622 -30.06 -29.71 -52.86
N ARG A 623 -30.21 -28.95 -53.95
CA ARG A 623 -30.06 -29.50 -55.29
C ARG A 623 -28.60 -29.89 -55.43
N ASP A 624 -28.32 -31.19 -55.56
CA ASP A 624 -26.98 -31.74 -55.76
C ASP A 624 -26.41 -31.23 -57.10
N CYS A 625 -25.78 -30.06 -57.04
CA CYS A 625 -25.08 -29.47 -58.17
C CYS A 625 -23.69 -30.08 -58.24
N PRO A 626 -23.32 -30.79 -59.33
CA PRO A 626 -22.04 -31.49 -59.45
C PRO A 626 -20.82 -30.56 -59.43
N ASN A 627 -21.02 -29.25 -59.57
CA ASN A 627 -19.98 -28.22 -59.45
C ASN A 627 -20.48 -26.99 -58.68
N HIS A 628 -21.08 -27.19 -57.50
CA HIS A 628 -21.48 -26.09 -56.63
C HIS A 628 -20.25 -25.28 -56.20
N TYR A 629 -20.13 -24.04 -56.68
CA TYR A 629 -19.14 -23.07 -56.19
C TYR A 629 -19.84 -21.77 -55.82
N LEU A 630 -19.45 -21.24 -54.66
CA LEU A 630 -20.11 -20.10 -54.03
C LEU A 630 -19.26 -18.85 -54.26
N VAL A 631 -19.90 -17.81 -54.80
CA VAL A 631 -19.33 -16.51 -55.13
C VAL A 631 -20.01 -15.45 -54.27
N MET A 632 -19.24 -14.45 -53.87
CA MET A 632 -19.72 -13.32 -53.09
C MET A 632 -19.51 -12.02 -53.87
N GLU A 633 -20.47 -11.11 -53.76
CA GLU A 633 -20.35 -9.77 -54.33
C GLU A 633 -19.37 -8.92 -53.47
N PRO A 634 -18.45 -8.14 -54.07
CA PRO A 634 -17.38 -7.47 -53.32
C PRO A 634 -17.83 -6.56 -52.17
N ALA A 635 -18.99 -5.92 -52.30
CA ALA A 635 -19.56 -5.05 -51.26
C ALA A 635 -20.05 -5.84 -50.02
N LEU A 636 -20.51 -7.08 -50.21
CA LEU A 636 -21.02 -7.95 -49.15
C LEU A 636 -19.87 -8.58 -48.33
N CYS A 637 -18.70 -8.77 -48.95
CA CYS A 637 -17.52 -9.30 -48.28
C CYS A 637 -17.03 -8.38 -47.15
N LEU A 638 -16.96 -7.07 -47.40
CA LEU A 638 -16.57 -6.10 -46.38
C LEU A 638 -17.60 -6.00 -45.25
N HIS A 639 -18.90 -6.10 -45.57
CA HIS A 639 -19.96 -6.08 -44.56
C HIS A 639 -19.93 -7.32 -43.66
N ALA A 640 -19.83 -8.51 -44.25
CA ALA A 640 -19.68 -9.77 -43.51
C ALA A 640 -18.40 -9.78 -42.65
N MET A 641 -17.32 -9.19 -43.15
CA MET A 641 -16.07 -9.05 -42.41
C MET A 641 -16.18 -8.07 -41.23
N ASN A 642 -16.92 -6.97 -41.39
CA ASN A 642 -17.17 -6.02 -40.29
C ASN A 642 -18.08 -6.61 -39.20
N LEU A 643 -19.06 -7.44 -39.58
CA LEU A 643 -19.88 -8.19 -38.63
C LEU A 643 -19.06 -9.24 -37.87
N PHE A 644 -18.14 -9.92 -38.56
CA PHE A 644 -17.24 -10.87 -37.93
C PHE A 644 -16.29 -10.18 -36.94
N THR A 645 -15.67 -9.06 -37.32
CA THR A 645 -14.75 -8.32 -36.44
C THR A 645 -15.47 -7.73 -35.23
N THR A 646 -16.68 -7.18 -35.40
CA THR A 646 -17.48 -6.66 -34.28
C THR A 646 -17.91 -7.77 -33.31
N LYS A 647 -18.32 -8.94 -33.81
CA LYS A 647 -18.65 -10.11 -32.98
C LYS A 647 -17.42 -10.65 -32.24
N MET A 648 -16.26 -10.75 -32.90
CA MET A 648 -15.01 -11.17 -32.27
C MET A 648 -14.52 -10.17 -31.24
N HIS A 649 -14.65 -8.86 -31.51
CA HIS A 649 -14.30 -7.81 -30.56
C HIS A 649 -15.22 -7.80 -29.33
N GLN A 650 -16.52 -8.07 -29.51
CA GLN A 650 -17.46 -8.28 -28.40
C GLN A 650 -17.07 -9.52 -27.57
N GLN A 651 -16.73 -10.64 -28.20
CA GLN A 651 -16.30 -11.86 -27.50
C GLN A 651 -14.97 -11.66 -26.76
N MET A 652 -14.04 -10.87 -27.29
CA MET A 652 -12.80 -10.51 -26.58
C MET A 652 -13.09 -9.66 -25.34
N HIS A 653 -13.92 -8.64 -25.45
CA HIS A 653 -14.32 -7.83 -24.31
C HIS A 653 -15.15 -8.61 -23.29
N GLU A 654 -15.95 -9.58 -23.74
CA GLU A 654 -16.67 -10.50 -22.86
C GLU A 654 -15.73 -11.51 -22.19
N GLN A 655 -14.69 -12.01 -22.88
CA GLN A 655 -13.68 -12.90 -22.29
C GLN A 655 -12.79 -12.19 -21.27
N GLU A 656 -12.44 -10.93 -21.50
CA GLU A 656 -11.74 -10.10 -20.53
C GLU A 656 -12.61 -9.79 -19.29
N ARG A 657 -13.94 -9.71 -19.45
CA ARG A 657 -14.89 -9.63 -18.33
C ARG A 657 -15.17 -11.00 -17.69
N SER A 658 -15.13 -12.10 -18.45
CA SER A 658 -15.43 -13.45 -17.97
C SER A 658 -14.24 -14.16 -17.35
N GLY A 659 -13.01 -13.66 -17.53
CA GLY A 659 -11.85 -14.01 -16.71
C GLY A 659 -12.04 -13.70 -15.21
N VAL A 660 -13.09 -12.94 -14.87
CA VAL A 660 -13.53 -12.63 -13.50
C VAL A 660 -14.91 -13.23 -13.17
N SER A 661 -15.54 -14.00 -14.07
CA SER A 661 -16.95 -14.43 -13.94
C SER A 661 -17.17 -15.95 -13.80
N SER A 662 -16.34 -16.66 -13.03
CA SER A 662 -16.68 -18.04 -12.60
C SER A 662 -16.45 -18.34 -11.13
N SER A 663 -16.35 -17.32 -10.27
CA SER A 663 -16.51 -17.49 -8.83
C SER A 663 -17.39 -16.41 -8.25
N SER A 664 -18.70 -16.57 -8.47
CA SER A 664 -19.72 -16.05 -7.56
C SER A 664 -19.58 -16.76 -6.21
N ARG A 665 -18.51 -16.42 -5.47
CA ARG A 665 -18.23 -16.85 -4.10
C ARG A 665 -18.28 -15.69 -3.11
N HIS A 666 -18.62 -14.49 -3.61
CA HIS A 666 -18.61 -13.25 -2.85
C HIS A 666 -19.95 -12.51 -2.83
N MET A 667 -21.05 -13.21 -3.17
CA MET A 667 -22.35 -12.78 -2.70
C MET A 667 -22.39 -13.00 -1.18
N VAL A 668 -22.59 -11.89 -0.47
CA VAL A 668 -22.99 -11.83 0.92
C VAL A 668 -24.00 -12.94 1.15
N THR A 669 -23.73 -13.88 2.08
CA THR A 669 -24.82 -14.65 2.66
C THR A 669 -25.40 -13.75 3.74
N PRO A 670 -26.46 -12.96 3.46
CA PRO A 670 -27.15 -12.27 4.54
C PRO A 670 -27.59 -13.32 5.56
N LEU A 671 -27.72 -12.91 6.82
CA LEU A 671 -28.44 -13.71 7.81
C LEU A 671 -29.73 -14.18 7.15
N GLN A 672 -29.90 -15.51 7.03
CA GLN A 672 -31.09 -16.09 6.41
C GLN A 672 -32.32 -15.99 7.33
N ILE A 673 -32.16 -15.35 8.49
CA ILE A 673 -33.22 -15.14 9.47
C ILE A 673 -33.89 -13.81 9.15
N THR A 674 -35.19 -13.84 8.88
CA THR A 674 -35.95 -12.63 8.62
C THR A 674 -36.27 -11.89 9.92
N ASP A 675 -36.45 -10.58 9.84
CA ASP A 675 -36.85 -9.76 11.01
C ASP A 675 -38.23 -10.17 11.56
N ALA A 676 -39.08 -10.75 10.71
CA ALA A 676 -40.35 -11.36 11.13
C ALA A 676 -40.12 -12.59 12.01
N GLU A 677 -39.23 -13.50 11.62
CA GLU A 677 -38.87 -14.69 12.40
C GLU A 677 -38.28 -14.34 13.77
N ILE A 678 -37.43 -13.31 13.84
CA ILE A 678 -36.86 -12.82 15.11
C ILE A 678 -37.99 -12.31 16.03
N ARG A 679 -38.90 -11.49 15.50
CA ARG A 679 -40.04 -10.97 16.27
C ARG A 679 -40.94 -12.09 16.78
N ASP A 680 -41.24 -13.07 15.94
CA ASP A 680 -42.11 -14.18 16.31
C ASP A 680 -41.46 -15.10 17.34
N PHE A 681 -40.14 -15.32 17.26
CA PHE A 681 -39.38 -16.02 18.30
C PHE A 681 -39.48 -15.34 19.66
N TRP A 682 -39.25 -14.02 19.73
CA TRP A 682 -39.36 -13.29 20.99
C TRP A 682 -40.80 -13.25 21.53
N ARG A 683 -41.80 -13.19 20.64
CA ARG A 683 -43.22 -13.31 21.02
C ARG A 683 -43.54 -14.67 21.64
N GLN A 684 -42.97 -15.75 21.14
CA GLN A 684 -43.16 -17.09 21.72
C GLN A 684 -42.60 -17.15 23.16
N PHE A 685 -41.43 -16.57 23.42
CA PHE A 685 -40.87 -16.47 24.78
C PHE A 685 -41.73 -15.59 25.70
N ALA A 686 -42.31 -14.50 25.20
CA ALA A 686 -43.23 -13.68 25.98
C ALA A 686 -44.54 -14.40 26.30
N ALA A 687 -45.02 -15.26 25.39
CA ALA A 687 -46.21 -16.08 25.57
C ALA A 687 -46.03 -17.18 26.64
N CYS A 688 -44.79 -17.58 26.97
CA CYS A 688 -44.51 -18.43 28.13
C CYS A 688 -44.98 -17.82 29.46
N PHE A 689 -45.17 -16.50 29.52
CA PHE A 689 -45.62 -15.75 30.71
C PHE A 689 -46.93 -14.98 30.47
N PRO A 690 -48.09 -15.69 30.34
CA PRO A 690 -49.36 -15.03 30.12
C PRO A 690 -49.67 -14.01 31.22
N PRO A 691 -50.30 -12.87 30.90
CA PRO A 691 -50.65 -11.85 31.88
C PRO A 691 -51.59 -12.40 32.98
N ALA A 692 -52.44 -13.37 32.64
CA ALA A 692 -53.30 -14.06 33.59
C ALA A 692 -52.50 -14.80 34.68
N LYS A 693 -51.43 -15.53 34.31
CA LYS A 693 -50.55 -16.21 35.28
C LYS A 693 -49.77 -15.24 36.14
N ARG A 694 -49.26 -14.15 35.56
CA ARG A 694 -48.60 -13.09 36.33
C ARG A 694 -49.53 -12.43 37.35
N LYS A 695 -50.79 -12.21 36.99
CA LYS A 695 -51.81 -11.70 37.92
C LYS A 695 -52.08 -12.70 39.03
N LEU A 696 -52.23 -13.98 38.71
CA LEU A 696 -52.39 -15.06 39.69
C LEU A 696 -51.26 -15.10 40.71
N TRP A 697 -49.99 -15.06 40.26
CA TRP A 697 -48.83 -15.06 41.16
C TRP A 697 -48.83 -13.85 42.09
N LYS A 698 -49.12 -12.64 41.58
CA LYS A 698 -49.22 -11.42 42.41
C LYS A 698 -50.34 -11.50 43.44
N THR A 699 -51.51 -12.01 43.06
CA THR A 699 -52.63 -12.19 44.01
C THR A 699 -52.31 -13.24 45.06
N LEU A 700 -51.63 -14.33 44.67
CA LEU A 700 -51.22 -15.38 45.61
C LEU A 700 -50.17 -14.85 46.59
N GLU A 701 -49.19 -14.09 46.12
CA GLU A 701 -48.18 -13.43 46.96
C GLU A 701 -48.84 -12.50 47.98
N HIS A 702 -49.78 -11.66 47.54
CA HIS A 702 -50.50 -10.77 48.45
C HIS A 702 -51.35 -11.55 49.49
N GLY A 703 -52.06 -12.58 49.04
CA GLY A 703 -52.86 -13.43 49.93
C GLY A 703 -52.02 -14.20 50.95
N LEU A 704 -50.88 -14.76 50.53
CA LEU A 704 -49.97 -15.46 51.42
C LEU A 704 -49.32 -14.52 52.43
N ASN A 705 -48.89 -13.31 52.01
CA ASN A 705 -48.34 -12.32 52.93
C ASN A 705 -49.35 -11.94 54.02
N HIS A 706 -50.61 -11.69 53.64
CA HIS A 706 -51.65 -11.41 54.62
C HIS A 706 -51.96 -12.62 55.51
N TYR A 707 -51.97 -13.84 54.96
CA TYR A 707 -52.16 -15.06 55.75
C TYR A 707 -51.04 -15.26 56.78
N VAL A 708 -49.79 -14.95 56.44
CA VAL A 708 -48.66 -14.99 57.39
C VAL A 708 -48.86 -13.98 58.53
N GLU A 709 -49.39 -12.78 58.25
CA GLU A 709 -49.74 -11.82 59.31
C GLU A 709 -50.80 -12.39 60.25
N VAL A 710 -51.87 -12.99 59.71
CA VAL A 710 -52.91 -13.64 60.51
C VAL A 710 -52.35 -14.78 61.36
N LEU A 711 -51.44 -15.59 60.82
CA LEU A 711 -50.78 -16.66 61.58
C LEU A 711 -49.93 -16.11 62.73
N LYS A 712 -49.20 -15.01 62.51
CA LYS A 712 -48.45 -14.34 63.59
C LYS A 712 -49.38 -13.83 64.69
N MET A 713 -50.50 -13.22 64.31
CA MET A 713 -51.53 -12.77 65.28
C MET A 713 -52.12 -13.97 66.03
N ARG A 714 -52.39 -15.08 65.34
CA ARG A 714 -52.91 -16.30 65.98
C ARG A 714 -51.94 -16.87 67.01
N VAL A 715 -50.64 -16.94 66.70
CA VAL A 715 -49.63 -17.40 67.66
C VAL A 715 -49.58 -16.50 68.89
N GLN A 716 -49.73 -15.18 68.71
CA GLN A 716 -49.82 -14.24 69.82
C GLN A 716 -51.06 -14.49 70.67
N TYR A 717 -52.23 -14.64 70.05
CA TYR A 717 -53.47 -14.94 70.78
C TYR A 717 -53.45 -16.30 71.45
N ASP A 718 -52.86 -17.33 70.85
CA ASP A 718 -52.72 -18.65 71.48
C ASP A 718 -51.84 -18.56 72.74
N ALA A 719 -50.75 -17.77 72.69
CA ALA A 719 -49.92 -17.49 73.86
C ALA A 719 -50.70 -16.73 74.96
N GLU A 720 -51.51 -15.75 74.57
CA GLU A 720 -52.38 -15.00 75.48
C GLU A 720 -53.46 -15.89 76.10
N VAL A 721 -54.10 -16.78 75.33
CA VAL A 721 -55.09 -17.73 75.83
C VAL A 721 -54.46 -18.71 76.83
N VAL A 722 -53.26 -19.21 76.56
CA VAL A 722 -52.53 -20.07 77.50
C VAL A 722 -52.21 -19.32 78.80
N PHE A 723 -51.80 -18.06 78.69
CA PHE A 723 -51.54 -17.19 79.84
C PHE A 723 -52.81 -16.95 80.67
N LEU A 724 -53.93 -16.59 80.03
CA LEU A 724 -55.21 -16.36 80.68
C LEU A 724 -55.80 -17.63 81.30
N ARG A 725 -55.57 -18.81 80.70
CA ARG A 725 -55.95 -20.10 81.28
C ARG A 725 -55.19 -20.40 82.58
N ARG A 726 -53.87 -20.16 82.60
CA ARG A 726 -53.05 -20.29 83.81
C ARG A 726 -53.53 -19.35 84.92
N GLN A 727 -53.79 -18.08 84.60
CA GLN A 727 -54.33 -17.13 85.57
C GLN A 727 -55.72 -17.55 86.10
N ASN A 728 -56.60 -18.06 85.24
CA ASN A 728 -57.90 -18.56 85.69
C ASN A 728 -57.78 -19.79 86.59
N GLU A 729 -56.85 -20.71 86.31
CA GLU A 729 -56.57 -21.86 87.19
C GLU A 729 -56.06 -21.39 88.56
N GLU A 730 -55.13 -20.44 88.60
CA GLU A 730 -54.64 -19.83 89.84
C GLU A 730 -55.76 -19.13 90.64
N LEU A 731 -56.60 -18.36 89.96
CA LEU A 731 -57.76 -17.70 90.57
C LEU A 731 -58.79 -18.70 91.10
N ARG A 732 -59.07 -19.80 90.38
CA ARG A 732 -59.94 -20.88 90.86
C ARG A 732 -59.35 -21.56 92.09
N HIS A 733 -58.05 -21.82 92.11
CA HIS A 733 -57.37 -22.35 93.29
C HIS A 733 -57.44 -21.38 94.49
N LEU A 734 -57.29 -20.07 94.26
CA LEU A 734 -57.45 -19.05 95.29
C LEU A 734 -58.89 -18.99 95.83
N LEU A 735 -59.90 -18.99 94.96
CA LEU A 735 -61.31 -19.04 95.34
C LEU A 735 -61.64 -20.29 96.17
N GLN A 736 -61.13 -21.45 95.77
CA GLN A 736 -61.31 -22.70 96.49
C GLN A 736 -60.71 -22.64 97.90
N LYS A 737 -59.57 -21.94 98.09
CA LYS A 737 -58.99 -21.69 99.42
C LYS A 737 -59.86 -20.78 100.29
N PHE A 738 -60.49 -19.75 99.73
CA PHE A 738 -61.37 -18.85 100.48
C PHE A 738 -62.73 -19.48 100.82
N THR A 739 -63.27 -20.36 99.98
CA THR A 739 -64.52 -21.09 100.28
C THR A 739 -64.38 -22.17 101.36
N VAL A 740 -63.15 -22.58 101.70
CA VAL A 740 -62.86 -23.59 102.75
C VAL A 740 -62.58 -22.94 104.12
N GLN A 741 -62.55 -21.60 104.21
CA GLN A 741 -62.29 -20.84 105.45
C GLN A 741 -63.53 -20.13 106.03
N ILE A 742 -64.74 -20.52 105.62
CA ILE A 742 -66.02 -20.22 106.29
C ILE A 742 -66.60 -21.56 106.74
#